data_AF-A0A953A584-F1
#
_entry.id   AF-A0A953A584-F1
#
_cell.length_a   1.000
_cell.length_b   1.000
_cell.length_c   1.000
_cell.angle_alpha   90.00
_cell.angle_beta   90.00
_cell.angle_gamma   90.00
#
_symmetry.space_group_name_H-M   'P 1'
#
loop_
_entity.id
_entity.type
_entity.pdbx_description
1 polymer ?
#
loop_
_entity_poly.entity_id
_entity_poly.type
_entity_poly.pdbx_seq_one_letter_code
_entity_poly.pdbx_strand_id
1 'polypeptide(L)'
;LLKRGDTWHESLGVWQKSGRSATEPMLVSSYGASSARPLLMTGTEYAALDTSGFDNYLAFVGISFYANTMDPASADYIAGSGLNLTGFRWVAPTNGLLIEDCSFNFYGTNVIVQQAGGPVSNVSIRRNIIQNAYTSSAHSQGLYTYGIQGLLIEENVLDHNGWNMDVVPQVPPDTFNHNFYLNAITNLTLRGNIISRAASMGTKLASDTEGDFDNMLIENNFYIHDDIGISMGGHIYDNNSPAIGFTNAIVRNNVMIHPGKLDVPRLASGINTAGQNLTIDGNIFTHGDFSGTDSKALTVSPATNSNVFIKNNIIYNWKGFGLNITGSSKHSNVQITDNYVQDNQYASQLIYAVSPLTGLNFARNKYFNTAPINWFKLDDIFKTITEWTSVGGELQSTFTQTSFPNPQRDIYSYDGSVGGPQTFEHFIAQAKNQSKYVWDSRYTAGAVNDYIRAGFGLGGGIVSPTTYAISVSAGAHGSISPTSATVTSGGSQSFTITPNAGYQVADVFVDGQSVGATYSYQFSNVTADHTFSAIFAVIPIPTYMITPSASAGGSISPSAAVTVTQGFSQLFNLTPSSGYYISSVLLDGSVVSPNLSLGGTGTYTVQNINSNHTITVSFVQIAPPPPPPQGTVTIAASAGSGGVISPNGNVNVTTGTSKTFTITPNSGYKINTVFVDGQSVGAISSYTFMIAALTGNVTGNTSGNVSGNVSGNVSGNTSGNVTNTNATGSQNISHTISASFVPVTTTTTTTTNTTNTTNQTNNVSTGSNTTYNILASNGDEGSINPSGYVGVTAGQSQTFTIYTPPGYTNTVFVDRISQGPLWTYTFTNVQSDHSISVTFAKGSNVSGGNVTVTPPPVITPLPQPKACTFTGTRNLKLGSVGTDVKQLQVILNRDSATKVSTTGVGSPGKESTYFGVKTYQAVIRFQNKYKAQVLTPARLTKGTGLVGSLTRNFLKKTLCK
;
A
#
# COMPACT_ATOMS: atom_id res chain seq x y z
N LEU A 1 11.51 16.62 -12.91
CA LEU A 1 12.89 16.12 -13.02
C LEU A 1 13.57 16.85 -14.17
N LEU A 2 14.84 17.20 -14.04
CA LEU A 2 15.64 17.87 -15.07
C LEU A 2 16.64 16.89 -15.71
N LYS A 3 16.92 17.00 -17.00
CA LYS A 3 17.83 16.07 -17.67
C LYS A 3 19.29 16.42 -17.39
N ARG A 4 20.07 15.44 -16.94
CA ARG A 4 21.49 15.59 -16.60
C ARG A 4 22.32 15.93 -17.82
N GLY A 5 23.20 16.92 -17.68
CA GLY A 5 23.99 17.50 -18.76
C GLY A 5 23.27 18.56 -19.59
N ASP A 6 21.96 18.76 -19.40
CA ASP A 6 21.23 19.83 -20.09
C ASP A 6 21.34 21.15 -19.30
N THR A 7 21.33 22.26 -20.03
CA THR A 7 21.31 23.62 -19.50
C THR A 7 19.93 24.24 -19.72
N TRP A 8 19.41 24.91 -18.69
CA TRP A 8 18.14 25.62 -18.68
C TRP A 8 18.42 27.10 -18.38
N HIS A 9 17.65 27.99 -18.99
CA HIS A 9 17.81 29.44 -18.85
C HIS A 9 16.68 30.08 -18.04
N GLU A 10 16.03 29.29 -17.17
CA GLU A 10 14.92 29.71 -16.33
C GLU A 10 15.18 29.42 -14.85
N SER A 11 14.57 30.24 -13.98
CA SER A 11 14.41 29.93 -12.55
C SER A 11 13.38 28.82 -12.31
N LEU A 12 13.43 28.18 -11.14
CA LEU A 12 12.35 27.31 -10.67
C LEU A 12 11.05 28.07 -10.31
N GLY A 13 11.08 29.41 -10.23
CA GLY A 13 9.89 30.25 -10.01
C GLY A 13 9.52 30.44 -8.53
N VAL A 14 8.22 30.37 -8.19
CA VAL A 14 7.65 30.37 -6.81
C VAL A 14 7.13 28.97 -6.45
N TRP A 15 7.43 28.49 -5.23
CA TRP A 15 7.05 27.15 -4.76
C TRP A 15 5.85 27.22 -3.84
N GLN A 16 4.92 26.28 -4.01
CA GLN A 16 3.69 26.17 -3.21
C GLN A 16 3.21 24.71 -3.13
N LYS A 17 4.14 23.75 -3.13
CA LYS A 17 3.81 22.33 -3.18
C LYS A 17 4.52 21.59 -2.06
N SER A 18 3.82 20.66 -1.43
CA SER A 18 4.37 19.79 -0.39
C SER A 18 4.46 18.33 -0.87
N GLY A 19 5.37 17.57 -0.28
CA GLY A 19 5.26 16.11 -0.26
C GLY A 19 4.03 15.68 0.56
N ARG A 20 3.60 14.43 0.37
CA ARG A 20 2.43 13.90 1.11
C ARG A 20 2.76 13.60 2.56
N SER A 21 4.01 13.23 2.82
CA SER A 21 4.53 12.85 4.14
C SER A 21 6.06 12.81 4.09
N ALA A 22 6.71 12.65 5.24
CA ALA A 22 8.15 12.44 5.35
C ALA A 22 8.67 11.23 4.55
N THR A 23 7.83 10.22 4.31
CA THR A 23 8.16 9.03 3.49
C THR A 23 7.81 9.18 2.01
N GLU A 24 7.03 10.20 1.66
CA GLU A 24 6.65 10.53 0.28
C GLU A 24 6.94 12.02 0.01
N PRO A 25 8.23 12.45 0.09
CA PRO A 25 8.59 13.83 -0.15
C PRO A 25 8.37 14.21 -1.62
N MET A 26 8.10 15.48 -1.88
CA MET A 26 8.15 16.00 -3.24
C MET A 26 9.62 16.13 -3.68
N LEU A 27 9.97 15.46 -4.77
CA LEU A 27 11.33 15.40 -5.28
C LEU A 27 11.53 16.31 -6.49
N VAL A 28 12.44 17.28 -6.36
CA VAL A 28 13.02 18.04 -7.47
C VAL A 28 14.43 17.52 -7.69
N SER A 29 14.61 16.73 -8.75
CA SER A 29 15.90 16.09 -9.03
C SER A 29 16.11 15.89 -10.53
N SER A 30 17.06 15.04 -10.88
CA SER A 30 17.58 14.89 -12.22
C SER A 30 17.55 13.43 -12.74
N TYR A 31 17.42 13.27 -14.06
CA TYR A 31 17.39 11.98 -14.76
C TYR A 31 18.33 11.99 -15.98
N GLY A 32 18.65 10.83 -16.56
CA GLY A 32 19.51 10.71 -17.74
C GLY A 32 20.79 9.93 -17.47
N ALA A 33 21.68 9.83 -18.47
CA ALA A 33 22.91 9.02 -18.38
C ALA A 33 24.17 9.84 -18.03
N SER A 34 24.16 11.16 -18.27
CA SER A 34 25.30 12.04 -17.96
C SER A 34 25.63 12.02 -16.46
N SER A 35 26.89 12.19 -16.10
CA SER A 35 27.31 12.42 -14.71
C SER A 35 27.18 13.89 -14.29
N ALA A 36 27.11 14.82 -15.25
CA ALA A 36 26.94 16.24 -14.97
C ALA A 36 25.53 16.54 -14.45
N ARG A 37 25.44 17.37 -13.40
CA ARG A 37 24.16 17.91 -12.92
C ARG A 37 23.47 18.70 -14.06
N PRO A 38 22.13 18.73 -14.12
CA PRO A 38 21.45 19.76 -14.91
C PRO A 38 21.85 21.14 -14.39
N LEU A 39 22.08 22.07 -15.32
CA LEU A 39 22.47 23.44 -14.99
C LEU A 39 21.28 24.38 -15.18
N LEU A 40 20.90 25.10 -14.14
CA LEU A 40 20.01 26.26 -14.22
C LEU A 40 20.89 27.52 -14.28
N MET A 41 21.00 28.10 -15.47
CA MET A 41 21.64 29.39 -15.72
C MET A 41 20.60 30.49 -15.53
N THR A 42 20.60 31.15 -14.37
CA THR A 42 19.44 31.95 -13.96
C THR A 42 19.54 33.43 -14.29
N GLY A 43 20.63 33.88 -14.90
CA GLY A 43 20.83 35.28 -15.28
C GLY A 43 20.61 36.21 -14.08
N THR A 44 19.72 37.19 -14.27
CA THR A 44 19.36 38.19 -13.24
C THR A 44 18.21 37.74 -12.31
N GLU A 45 17.82 36.46 -12.33
CA GLU A 45 16.77 35.92 -11.49
C GLU A 45 17.32 35.16 -10.28
N TYR A 46 16.52 35.09 -9.21
CA TYR A 46 16.72 34.12 -8.14
C TYR A 46 16.63 32.70 -8.71
N ALA A 47 17.49 31.78 -8.27
CA ALA A 47 17.42 30.41 -8.77
C ALA A 47 16.28 29.59 -8.14
N ALA A 48 15.85 29.96 -6.91
CA ALA A 48 14.68 29.38 -6.26
C ALA A 48 13.89 30.35 -5.36
N LEU A 49 12.60 30.52 -5.70
CA LEU A 49 11.39 30.35 -4.86
C LEU A 49 11.20 31.28 -3.65
N ASP A 50 10.73 32.52 -3.87
CA ASP A 50 10.05 33.29 -2.82
C ASP A 50 8.74 32.59 -2.42
N THR A 51 8.78 31.77 -1.38
CA THR A 51 7.71 30.86 -0.99
C THR A 51 6.61 31.58 -0.20
N SER A 52 5.37 31.52 -0.66
CA SER A 52 4.17 31.91 0.10
C SER A 52 3.28 30.67 0.30
N GLY A 53 3.34 30.04 1.47
CA GLY A 53 2.59 28.82 1.77
C GLY A 53 3.16 28.00 2.93
N PHE A 54 2.48 26.91 3.30
CA PHE A 54 3.01 25.88 4.20
C PHE A 54 3.57 24.73 3.35
N ASP A 55 4.89 24.65 3.24
CA ASP A 55 5.58 23.75 2.32
C ASP A 55 6.39 22.71 3.08
N ASN A 56 5.95 21.46 3.10
CA ASN A 56 6.53 20.38 3.90
C ASN A 56 7.02 19.22 3.04
N TYR A 57 7.99 18.47 3.57
CA TYR A 57 8.50 17.21 3.00
C TYR A 57 9.02 17.37 1.57
N LEU A 58 10.13 18.09 1.42
CA LEU A 58 10.72 18.47 0.15
C LEU A 58 12.15 17.96 0.01
N ALA A 59 12.52 17.59 -1.21
CA ALA A 59 13.87 17.18 -1.55
C ALA A 59 14.33 17.82 -2.87
N PHE A 60 15.35 18.67 -2.81
CA PHE A 60 16.07 19.23 -3.95
C PHE A 60 17.41 18.51 -4.07
N VAL A 61 17.56 17.70 -5.11
CA VAL A 61 18.69 16.75 -5.19
C VAL A 61 19.37 16.79 -6.56
N GLY A 62 20.67 17.09 -6.59
CA GLY A 62 21.48 16.89 -7.79
C GLY A 62 21.22 17.90 -8.91
N ILE A 63 21.22 19.20 -8.57
CA ILE A 63 20.96 20.33 -9.49
C ILE A 63 22.06 21.40 -9.31
N SER A 64 22.55 21.95 -10.41
CA SER A 64 23.46 23.10 -10.39
C SER A 64 22.70 24.38 -10.67
N PHE A 65 22.93 25.39 -9.84
CA PHE A 65 22.40 26.75 -9.96
C PHE A 65 23.57 27.70 -10.19
N TYR A 66 23.47 28.55 -11.21
CA TYR A 66 24.55 29.44 -11.62
C TYR A 66 24.02 30.80 -12.08
N ALA A 67 24.46 31.86 -11.39
CA ALA A 67 24.20 33.24 -11.79
C ALA A 67 25.26 33.71 -12.80
N ASN A 68 25.09 33.33 -14.07
CA ASN A 68 26.02 33.66 -15.15
C ASN A 68 26.24 35.18 -15.37
N THR A 69 25.33 36.04 -14.93
CA THR A 69 25.50 37.50 -15.00
C THR A 69 26.38 38.08 -13.88
N MET A 70 26.76 37.25 -12.91
CA MET A 70 27.62 37.60 -11.76
C MET A 70 29.01 36.97 -11.88
N ASP A 71 29.27 36.11 -12.86
CA ASP A 71 30.62 35.55 -13.03
C ASP A 71 31.44 36.45 -13.97
N PRO A 72 32.54 37.08 -13.54
CA PRO A 72 33.38 37.92 -14.41
C PRO A 72 34.00 37.18 -15.60
N ALA A 73 34.05 35.85 -15.57
CA ALA A 73 34.51 35.01 -16.69
C ALA A 73 33.38 34.68 -17.69
N SER A 74 32.13 34.99 -17.38
CA SER A 74 30.97 34.73 -18.23
C SER A 74 30.82 35.78 -19.33
N ALA A 75 30.39 35.34 -20.52
CA ALA A 75 30.03 36.26 -21.61
C ALA A 75 28.82 37.15 -21.27
N ASP A 76 27.97 36.72 -20.32
CA ASP A 76 26.77 37.43 -19.89
C ASP A 76 27.01 38.33 -18.66
N TYR A 77 28.27 38.46 -18.23
CA TYR A 77 28.62 39.22 -17.03
C TYR A 77 28.14 40.68 -17.11
N ILE A 78 27.45 41.13 -16.06
CA ILE A 78 26.99 42.51 -15.93
C ILE A 78 27.89 43.22 -14.91
N ALA A 79 28.95 43.85 -15.40
CA ALA A 79 29.86 44.64 -14.56
C ALA A 79 29.11 45.77 -13.84
N GLY A 80 29.41 45.98 -12.56
CA GLY A 80 28.81 47.04 -11.75
C GLY A 80 27.32 46.87 -11.48
N SER A 81 26.76 45.68 -11.70
CA SER A 81 25.32 45.45 -11.62
C SER A 81 24.73 45.70 -10.23
N GLY A 82 25.52 45.52 -9.17
CA GLY A 82 25.05 45.59 -7.78
C GLY A 82 23.95 44.59 -7.45
N LEU A 83 23.74 43.56 -8.30
CA LEU A 83 22.67 42.59 -8.11
C LEU A 83 22.87 41.82 -6.80
N ASN A 84 21.76 41.53 -6.13
CA ASN A 84 21.73 40.73 -4.91
C ASN A 84 20.80 39.53 -5.11
N LEU A 85 21.22 38.65 -6.02
CA LEU A 85 20.48 37.43 -6.34
C LEU A 85 20.74 36.38 -5.26
N THR A 86 19.81 35.44 -5.12
CA THR A 86 19.95 34.29 -4.22
C THR A 86 19.79 33.00 -5.01
N GLY A 87 20.70 32.06 -4.78
CA GLY A 87 20.67 30.75 -5.43
C GLY A 87 19.47 29.95 -4.96
N PHE A 88 19.34 29.77 -3.66
CA PHE A 88 18.19 29.11 -3.05
C PHE A 88 17.67 29.94 -1.89
N ARG A 89 16.48 30.53 -2.01
CA ARG A 89 15.89 31.34 -0.94
C ARG A 89 14.66 30.65 -0.39
N TRP A 90 14.69 30.25 0.88
CA TRP A 90 13.58 29.57 1.53
C TRP A 90 13.14 30.33 2.77
N VAL A 91 11.91 30.87 2.73
CA VAL A 91 11.38 31.72 3.80
C VAL A 91 10.03 31.26 4.33
N ALA A 92 9.39 30.27 3.70
CA ALA A 92 8.13 29.73 4.15
C ALA A 92 8.28 28.83 5.37
N PRO A 93 7.22 28.71 6.18
CA PRO A 93 7.10 27.64 7.17
C PRO A 93 7.28 26.27 6.54
N THR A 94 8.16 25.46 7.12
CA THR A 94 8.54 24.15 6.56
C THR A 94 8.93 23.16 7.64
N ASN A 95 8.49 21.93 7.45
CA ASN A 95 8.95 20.74 8.16
C ASN A 95 9.45 19.72 7.13
N GLY A 96 10.73 19.36 7.22
CA GLY A 96 11.35 18.36 6.34
C GLY A 96 11.79 18.93 5.00
N LEU A 97 12.95 19.60 4.97
CA LEU A 97 13.57 20.12 3.74
C LEU A 97 14.95 19.48 3.55
N LEU A 98 15.15 18.80 2.43
CA LEU A 98 16.43 18.24 2.01
C LEU A 98 16.99 19.02 0.82
N ILE A 99 18.21 19.54 0.96
CA ILE A 99 19.03 20.10 -0.12
C ILE A 99 20.29 19.23 -0.19
N GLU A 100 20.38 18.39 -1.22
CA GLU A 100 21.47 17.41 -1.35
C GLU A 100 22.12 17.41 -2.72
N ASP A 101 23.44 17.26 -2.78
CA ASP A 101 24.15 17.11 -4.06
C ASP A 101 23.88 18.28 -5.03
N CYS A 102 23.54 19.47 -4.53
CA CYS A 102 23.34 20.66 -5.34
C CYS A 102 24.62 21.48 -5.43
N SER A 103 24.73 22.31 -6.47
CA SER A 103 25.80 23.29 -6.61
C SER A 103 25.21 24.69 -6.71
N PHE A 104 25.74 25.64 -5.96
CA PHE A 104 25.34 27.05 -5.97
C PHE A 104 26.57 27.92 -6.22
N ASN A 105 26.51 28.77 -7.24
CA ASN A 105 27.69 29.52 -7.71
C ASN A 105 27.35 30.95 -8.13
N PHE A 106 28.15 31.91 -7.67
CA PHE A 106 28.12 33.34 -8.03
C PHE A 106 26.85 34.13 -7.65
N TYR A 107 26.04 33.65 -6.71
CA TYR A 107 24.90 34.45 -6.22
C TYR A 107 25.34 35.51 -5.19
N GLY A 108 24.53 36.55 -4.97
CA GLY A 108 24.71 37.50 -3.88
C GLY A 108 24.76 36.81 -2.52
N THR A 109 23.82 35.89 -2.28
CA THR A 109 23.93 34.86 -1.25
C THR A 109 23.57 33.53 -1.88
N ASN A 110 24.36 32.48 -1.69
CA ASN A 110 24.11 31.22 -2.39
C ASN A 110 22.87 30.51 -1.86
N VAL A 111 22.75 30.32 -0.54
CA VAL A 111 21.61 29.62 0.07
C VAL A 111 21.11 30.39 1.30
N ILE A 112 19.79 30.55 1.41
CA ILE A 112 19.06 31.15 2.53
C ILE A 112 17.98 30.16 2.96
N VAL A 113 17.94 29.82 4.25
CA VAL A 113 16.80 29.11 4.87
C VAL A 113 16.46 29.79 6.19
N GLN A 114 15.31 30.45 6.27
CA GLN A 114 14.96 31.26 7.43
C GLN A 114 13.48 31.19 7.79
N GLN A 115 13.17 31.33 9.09
CA GLN A 115 11.81 31.34 9.61
C GLN A 115 11.02 32.65 9.40
N ALA A 116 11.33 33.43 8.36
CA ALA A 116 10.72 34.76 8.17
C ALA A 116 9.20 34.70 7.92
N GLY A 117 8.72 33.65 7.25
CA GLY A 117 7.30 33.37 7.04
C GLY A 117 6.65 32.52 8.12
N GLY A 118 7.43 32.00 9.08
CA GLY A 118 6.98 31.15 10.19
C GLY A 118 7.90 29.93 10.42
N PRO A 119 7.51 28.97 11.27
CA PRO A 119 8.43 27.95 11.81
C PRO A 119 9.11 27.08 10.75
N VAL A 120 10.42 26.88 10.90
CA VAL A 120 11.22 25.98 10.05
C VAL A 120 11.86 24.89 10.90
N SER A 121 11.68 23.63 10.50
CA SER A 121 12.17 22.47 11.23
C SER A 121 12.61 21.33 10.33
N ASN A 122 13.50 20.47 10.85
CA ASN A 122 13.98 19.25 10.19
C ASN A 122 14.59 19.53 8.81
N VAL A 123 15.60 20.40 8.78
CA VAL A 123 16.31 20.80 7.56
C VAL A 123 17.62 20.02 7.44
N SER A 124 17.90 19.49 6.25
CA SER A 124 19.15 18.80 5.92
C SER A 124 19.78 19.42 4.68
N ILE A 125 20.98 19.96 4.82
CA ILE A 125 21.78 20.55 3.75
C ILE A 125 23.07 19.74 3.67
N ARG A 126 23.18 18.83 2.70
CA ARG A 126 24.28 17.88 2.67
C ARG A 126 24.90 17.63 1.30
N ARG A 127 26.22 17.42 1.25
CA ARG A 127 26.95 17.08 0.01
C ARG A 127 26.78 18.12 -1.10
N ASN A 128 26.58 19.39 -0.74
CA ASN A 128 26.46 20.48 -1.69
C ASN A 128 27.79 21.19 -1.94
N ILE A 129 27.89 21.85 -3.08
CA ILE A 129 28.98 22.79 -3.42
C ILE A 129 28.42 24.21 -3.35
N ILE A 130 28.97 25.07 -2.51
CA ILE A 130 28.50 26.44 -2.29
C ILE A 130 29.69 27.38 -2.41
N GLN A 131 29.76 28.17 -3.48
CA GLN A 131 30.98 28.92 -3.79
C GLN A 131 30.74 30.27 -4.47
N ASN A 132 31.74 31.14 -4.36
CA ASN A 132 31.84 32.41 -5.07
C ASN A 132 30.69 33.38 -4.79
N ALA A 133 30.03 33.28 -3.62
CA ALA A 133 29.00 34.26 -3.29
C ALA A 133 29.61 35.66 -3.12
N TYR A 134 29.03 36.67 -3.75
CA TYR A 134 29.43 38.06 -3.53
C TYR A 134 28.34 39.04 -3.98
N THR A 135 28.25 40.20 -3.35
CA THR A 135 27.50 41.36 -3.88
C THR A 135 28.08 42.65 -3.31
N SER A 136 27.95 43.75 -4.05
CA SER A 136 28.41 45.08 -3.61
C SER A 136 27.31 45.92 -2.95
N SER A 137 26.08 45.40 -2.82
CA SER A 137 24.91 46.16 -2.38
C SER A 137 24.29 45.67 -1.06
N ALA A 138 24.76 44.54 -0.51
CA ALA A 138 24.25 43.95 0.72
C ALA A 138 25.31 43.02 1.36
N HIS A 139 24.97 42.41 2.49
CA HIS A 139 25.76 41.30 3.04
C HIS A 139 25.62 40.05 2.16
N SER A 140 26.72 39.30 2.05
CA SER A 140 26.85 38.13 1.19
C SER A 140 27.29 36.92 2.00
N GLN A 141 26.56 35.82 1.89
CA GLN A 141 26.86 34.57 2.59
C GLN A 141 26.94 33.39 1.61
N GLY A 142 27.74 32.38 1.94
CA GLY A 142 27.60 31.07 1.29
C GLY A 142 26.27 30.42 1.67
N LEU A 143 26.07 30.20 2.96
CA LEU A 143 24.81 29.71 3.52
C LEU A 143 24.40 30.59 4.71
N TYR A 144 23.21 31.18 4.61
CA TYR A 144 22.54 31.89 5.69
C TYR A 144 21.38 31.05 6.24
N THR A 145 21.31 30.91 7.56
CA THR A 145 20.13 30.33 8.22
C THR A 145 19.69 31.14 9.44
N TYR A 146 18.38 31.14 9.70
CA TYR A 146 17.80 31.79 10.87
C TYR A 146 16.61 31.01 11.44
N GLY A 147 16.67 30.67 12.73
CA GLY A 147 15.51 30.20 13.48
C GLY A 147 15.04 28.80 13.13
N ILE A 148 15.96 27.85 13.01
CA ILE A 148 15.65 26.48 12.59
C ILE A 148 15.70 25.54 13.80
N GLN A 149 14.69 24.67 13.92
CA GLN A 149 14.70 23.56 14.85
C GLN A 149 15.10 22.26 14.14
N GLY A 150 16.28 21.72 14.46
CA GLY A 150 16.81 20.53 13.81
C GLY A 150 17.43 20.86 12.45
N LEU A 151 18.73 21.13 12.45
CA LEU A 151 19.50 21.48 11.26
C LEU A 151 20.71 20.55 11.12
N LEU A 152 20.75 19.79 10.03
CA LEU A 152 21.90 18.99 9.62
C LEU A 152 22.64 19.67 8.47
N ILE A 153 23.92 19.98 8.67
CA ILE A 153 24.86 20.46 7.66
C ILE A 153 26.00 19.46 7.54
N GLU A 154 26.00 18.64 6.47
CA GLU A 154 26.89 17.48 6.34
C GLU A 154 27.65 17.44 5.01
N GLU A 155 28.97 17.27 5.03
CA GLU A 155 29.78 16.97 3.84
C GLU A 155 29.65 18.00 2.71
N ASN A 156 29.35 19.26 3.03
CA ASN A 156 29.33 20.33 2.04
C ASN A 156 30.75 20.87 1.81
N VAL A 157 30.97 21.44 0.63
CA VAL A 157 32.16 22.23 0.29
C VAL A 157 31.77 23.68 0.16
N LEU A 158 32.32 24.53 1.04
CA LEU A 158 32.13 25.97 1.03
C LEU A 158 33.44 26.65 0.73
N ASP A 159 33.47 27.45 -0.34
CA ASP A 159 34.70 28.03 -0.84
C ASP A 159 34.49 29.43 -1.42
N HIS A 160 35.32 30.38 -1.00
CA HIS A 160 35.36 31.74 -1.56
C HIS A 160 33.99 32.43 -1.50
N ASN A 161 33.36 32.52 -0.33
CA ASN A 161 32.08 33.22 -0.18
C ASN A 161 32.23 34.53 0.61
N GLY A 162 31.48 35.53 0.19
CA GLY A 162 31.36 36.83 0.83
C GLY A 162 32.18 37.95 0.19
N TRP A 163 32.95 37.67 -0.86
CA TRP A 163 33.91 38.58 -1.47
C TRP A 163 34.29 38.15 -2.89
N ASN A 164 34.77 39.09 -3.70
CA ASN A 164 35.36 38.86 -5.01
C ASN A 164 36.19 40.10 -5.43
N MET A 165 37.49 39.94 -5.66
CA MET A 165 38.40 41.04 -6.04
C MET A 165 38.52 41.24 -7.56
N ASP A 166 37.97 40.32 -8.36
CA ASP A 166 38.06 40.34 -9.84
C ASP A 166 36.86 41.05 -10.49
N VAL A 167 35.90 41.51 -9.69
CA VAL A 167 34.69 42.20 -10.14
C VAL A 167 34.84 43.72 -10.06
N VAL A 168 33.91 44.44 -10.69
CA VAL A 168 33.88 45.91 -10.72
C VAL A 168 32.51 46.38 -10.20
N PRO A 169 32.44 47.25 -9.16
CA PRO A 169 33.53 47.56 -8.25
C PRO A 169 34.03 46.31 -7.53
N GLN A 170 35.30 46.33 -7.09
CA GLN A 170 35.85 45.22 -6.30
C GLN A 170 35.06 45.07 -5.00
N VAL A 171 34.83 43.81 -4.60
CA VAL A 171 34.16 43.47 -3.34
C VAL A 171 35.19 42.80 -2.43
N PRO A 172 35.92 43.57 -1.61
CA PRO A 172 36.93 43.00 -0.72
C PRO A 172 36.29 42.19 0.41
N PRO A 173 37.03 41.25 1.02
CA PRO A 173 36.57 40.54 2.20
C PRO A 173 36.35 41.49 3.38
N ASP A 174 35.26 41.27 4.13
CA ASP A 174 34.84 42.08 5.28
C ASP A 174 34.36 41.21 6.46
N THR A 175 34.05 41.82 7.61
CA THR A 175 33.65 41.12 8.85
C THR A 175 32.22 40.60 8.88
N PHE A 176 31.41 41.01 7.92
CA PHE A 176 29.97 40.75 7.90
C PHE A 176 29.60 39.60 6.96
N ASN A 177 30.51 39.23 6.07
CA ASN A 177 30.31 38.20 5.06
C ASN A 177 31.09 36.93 5.42
N HIS A 178 30.48 35.77 5.18
CA HIS A 178 30.94 34.49 5.71
C HIS A 178 30.64 33.31 4.78
N ASN A 179 31.30 32.17 5.02
CA ASN A 179 30.89 30.90 4.42
C ASN A 179 29.55 30.45 5.03
N PHE A 180 29.51 30.21 6.35
CA PHE A 180 28.27 29.96 7.08
C PHE A 180 27.92 31.14 8.00
N TYR A 181 26.68 31.60 7.91
CA TYR A 181 26.03 32.47 8.89
C TYR A 181 24.78 31.77 9.44
N LEU A 182 24.89 31.19 10.63
CA LEU A 182 23.79 30.49 11.29
C LEU A 182 23.33 31.33 12.48
N ASN A 183 22.03 31.50 12.65
CA ASN A 183 21.45 32.28 13.75
C ASN A 183 20.24 31.55 14.34
N ALA A 184 20.13 31.52 15.68
CA ALA A 184 19.02 30.93 16.43
C ALA A 184 18.68 29.49 15.99
N ILE A 185 19.64 28.56 16.16
CA ILE A 185 19.49 27.16 15.77
C ILE A 185 19.50 26.25 16.99
N THR A 186 18.40 25.54 17.22
CA THR A 186 18.35 24.43 18.18
C THR A 186 18.56 23.11 17.44
N ASN A 187 19.20 22.13 18.08
CA ASN A 187 19.45 20.82 17.50
C ASN A 187 20.30 20.89 16.21
N LEU A 188 21.48 21.52 16.30
CA LEU A 188 22.42 21.67 15.18
C LEU A 188 23.39 20.48 15.11
N THR A 189 23.53 19.87 13.94
CA THR A 189 24.69 19.03 13.60
C THR A 189 25.41 19.59 12.39
N LEU A 190 26.66 20.02 12.55
CA LEU A 190 27.53 20.52 11.49
C LEU A 190 28.77 19.61 11.40
N ARG A 191 28.86 18.78 10.36
CA ARG A 191 29.91 17.77 10.26
C ARG A 191 30.51 17.52 8.89
N GLY A 192 31.79 17.15 8.87
CA GLY A 192 32.46 16.65 7.67
C GLY A 192 32.55 17.66 6.53
N ASN A 193 32.36 18.95 6.79
CA ASN A 193 32.39 20.00 5.76
C ASN A 193 33.82 20.46 5.48
N ILE A 194 34.10 20.80 4.22
CA ILE A 194 35.32 21.51 3.81
C ILE A 194 34.95 22.99 3.71
N ILE A 195 35.65 23.84 4.45
CA ILE A 195 35.33 25.26 4.61
C ILE A 195 36.59 26.06 4.33
N SER A 196 36.55 26.93 3.32
CA SER A 196 37.72 27.68 2.91
C SER A 196 37.42 29.08 2.37
N ARG A 197 38.41 29.96 2.53
CA ARG A 197 38.44 31.30 1.91
C ARG A 197 37.17 32.13 2.19
N ALA A 198 36.58 32.04 3.38
CA ALA A 198 35.50 32.93 3.79
C ALA A 198 35.97 34.39 3.86
N ALA A 199 35.10 35.36 3.54
CA ALA A 199 35.42 36.78 3.70
C ALA A 199 35.86 37.17 5.12
N SER A 200 35.33 36.50 6.15
CA SER A 200 35.88 36.60 7.51
C SER A 200 35.77 35.31 8.31
N MET A 201 34.61 34.64 8.32
CA MET A 201 34.44 33.47 9.18
C MET A 201 33.99 32.27 8.36
N GLY A 202 34.67 31.15 8.54
CA GLY A 202 34.24 29.85 8.03
C GLY A 202 32.87 29.49 8.58
N THR A 203 32.70 29.63 9.90
CA THR A 203 31.41 29.41 10.58
C THR A 203 31.11 30.50 11.60
N LYS A 204 30.17 31.38 11.26
CA LYS A 204 29.55 32.35 12.18
C LYS A 204 28.29 31.76 12.78
N LEU A 205 28.26 31.66 14.11
CA LEU A 205 27.07 31.33 14.90
C LEU A 205 26.64 32.60 15.64
N ALA A 206 25.57 33.23 15.19
CA ALA A 206 25.08 34.51 15.70
C ALA A 206 23.89 34.31 16.64
N SER A 207 24.03 34.72 17.90
CA SER A 207 22.98 34.66 18.92
C SER A 207 22.63 36.06 19.42
N ASP A 208 21.36 36.41 19.34
CA ASP A 208 20.79 37.69 19.77
C ASP A 208 19.95 37.55 21.05
N THR A 209 19.64 36.33 21.50
CA THR A 209 19.01 36.03 22.80
C THR A 209 19.54 34.75 23.46
N GLU A 210 19.29 34.59 24.77
CA GLU A 210 19.65 33.39 25.54
C GLU A 210 18.91 32.15 25.00
N GLY A 211 19.62 31.03 24.83
CA GLY A 211 19.03 29.78 24.32
C GLY A 211 18.79 29.72 22.81
N ASP A 212 19.22 30.74 22.05
CA ASP A 212 19.20 30.73 20.57
C ASP A 212 19.89 29.49 20.01
N PHE A 213 20.95 29.02 20.66
CA PHE A 213 21.57 27.74 20.38
C PHE A 213 21.50 26.80 21.57
N ASP A 214 20.93 25.62 21.30
CA ASP A 214 20.88 24.50 22.23
C ASP A 214 21.11 23.18 21.47
N ASN A 215 21.75 22.23 22.15
CA ASN A 215 22.06 20.89 21.63
C ASN A 215 22.80 20.92 20.28
N MET A 216 24.06 21.36 20.31
CA MET A 216 24.90 21.48 19.12
C MET A 216 25.99 20.41 19.05
N LEU A 217 26.24 19.91 17.85
CA LEU A 217 27.39 19.08 17.51
C LEU A 217 28.11 19.67 16.28
N ILE A 218 29.35 20.12 16.47
CA ILE A 218 30.24 20.57 15.40
C ILE A 218 31.44 19.64 15.34
N GLU A 219 31.46 18.73 14.37
CA GLU A 219 32.47 17.66 14.36
C GLU A 219 33.14 17.38 13.03
N ASN A 220 34.43 17.07 13.09
CA ASN A 220 35.20 16.57 11.95
C ASN A 220 35.12 17.44 10.68
N ASN A 221 35.01 18.76 10.85
CA ASN A 221 35.09 19.71 9.75
C ASN A 221 36.56 20.09 9.49
N PHE A 222 36.85 20.49 8.26
CA PHE A 222 38.16 20.94 7.82
C PHE A 222 38.08 22.42 7.42
N TYR A 223 38.83 23.27 8.13
CA TYR A 223 38.90 24.71 7.90
C TYR A 223 40.28 25.10 7.37
N ILE A 224 40.31 25.91 6.31
CA ILE A 224 41.57 26.36 5.70
C ILE A 224 41.46 27.74 5.05
N HIS A 225 42.45 28.61 5.27
CA HIS A 225 42.50 29.97 4.71
C HIS A 225 41.34 30.90 5.12
N ASP A 226 40.56 30.54 6.15
CA ASP A 226 39.60 31.44 6.76
C ASP A 226 40.31 32.36 7.77
N ASP A 227 39.89 33.62 7.89
CA ASP A 227 40.36 34.51 8.97
C ASP A 227 39.93 33.96 10.33
N ILE A 228 38.71 33.45 10.45
CA ILE A 228 38.20 32.75 11.64
C ILE A 228 37.60 31.41 11.25
N GLY A 229 38.00 30.31 11.90
CA GLY A 229 37.36 29.01 11.73
C GLY A 229 35.91 28.99 12.23
N ILE A 230 35.73 28.98 13.56
CA ILE A 230 34.42 28.97 14.23
C ILE A 230 34.30 30.17 15.16
N SER A 231 33.19 30.90 15.04
CA SER A 231 32.86 32.03 15.90
C SER A 231 31.50 31.82 16.55
N MET A 232 31.51 31.48 17.84
CA MET A 232 30.32 31.46 18.70
C MET A 232 30.10 32.87 19.23
N GLY A 233 29.28 33.64 18.53
CA GLY A 233 29.19 35.09 18.73
C GLY A 233 27.95 35.79 18.13
N GLY A 234 27.08 36.52 18.84
CA GLY A 234 26.16 37.53 18.26
C GLY A 234 26.31 39.00 18.74
N HIS A 235 25.24 39.80 18.64
CA HIS A 235 25.28 41.28 18.74
C HIS A 235 25.37 41.85 20.16
N ILE A 236 25.25 41.01 21.19
CA ILE A 236 25.10 41.45 22.59
C ILE A 236 26.41 41.46 23.40
N TYR A 237 27.59 41.34 22.78
CA TYR A 237 28.87 41.35 23.53
C TYR A 237 29.34 42.76 23.91
N ASP A 238 28.50 43.50 24.60
CA ASP A 238 29.05 44.51 25.50
C ASP A 238 29.59 43.82 26.77
N ASN A 239 30.47 44.52 27.48
CA ASN A 239 31.15 43.99 28.65
C ASN A 239 30.20 43.69 29.84
N ASN A 240 28.89 43.91 29.72
CA ASN A 240 27.92 43.90 30.81
C ASN A 240 26.74 42.91 30.62
N SER A 241 26.62 42.25 29.47
CA SER A 241 25.44 41.42 29.19
C SER A 241 25.58 39.97 29.69
N PRO A 242 24.55 39.41 30.36
CA PRO A 242 24.60 38.06 30.98
C PRO A 242 24.28 36.88 30.04
N ALA A 243 24.11 37.09 28.73
CA ALA A 243 23.38 36.12 27.90
C ALA A 243 24.19 34.90 27.44
N ILE A 244 23.78 33.71 27.90
CA ILE A 244 24.24 32.40 27.44
C ILE A 244 23.48 32.04 26.15
N GLY A 245 23.91 32.63 25.03
CA GLY A 245 23.34 32.33 23.72
C GLY A 245 23.56 30.88 23.24
N PHE A 246 24.48 30.17 23.88
CA PHE A 246 24.92 28.82 23.52
C PHE A 246 24.87 27.90 24.72
N THR A 247 24.04 26.88 24.66
CA THR A 247 23.88 25.85 25.69
C THR A 247 24.07 24.46 25.08
N ASN A 248 24.64 23.53 25.85
CA ASN A 248 24.78 22.11 25.49
C ASN A 248 25.42 21.91 24.10
N ALA A 249 26.71 22.23 23.98
CA ALA A 249 27.43 22.18 22.71
C ALA A 249 28.66 21.29 22.77
N ILE A 250 28.94 20.56 21.69
CA ILE A 250 30.14 19.77 21.51
C ILE A 250 30.83 20.21 20.22
N VAL A 251 32.07 20.69 20.33
CA VAL A 251 32.93 21.05 19.20
C VAL A 251 34.15 20.14 19.22
N ARG A 252 34.22 19.17 18.31
CA ARG A 252 35.25 18.13 18.41
C ARG A 252 35.86 17.68 17.09
N ASN A 253 37.10 17.22 17.17
CA ASN A 253 37.82 16.61 16.05
C ASN A 253 37.88 17.45 14.76
N ASN A 254 37.64 18.77 14.85
CA ASN A 254 37.82 19.68 13.73
C ASN A 254 39.32 19.95 13.53
N VAL A 255 39.72 20.22 12.29
CA VAL A 255 41.10 20.60 11.95
C VAL A 255 41.08 21.96 11.29
N MET A 256 41.93 22.86 11.77
CA MET A 256 42.03 24.25 11.32
C MET A 256 43.48 24.57 10.99
N ILE A 257 43.74 24.93 9.74
CA ILE A 257 45.10 25.21 9.25
C ILE A 257 45.20 26.47 8.39
N HIS A 258 46.38 27.08 8.34
CA HIS A 258 46.67 28.24 7.50
C HIS A 258 45.63 29.37 7.61
N PRO A 259 45.31 29.86 8.82
CA PRO A 259 44.33 30.92 9.02
C PRO A 259 44.80 32.25 8.40
N GLY A 260 43.86 33.09 7.99
CA GLY A 260 44.15 34.49 7.62
C GLY A 260 45.06 34.66 6.40
N LYS A 261 44.97 33.75 5.42
CA LYS A 261 45.76 33.79 4.18
C LYS A 261 45.21 34.70 3.08
N LEU A 262 44.12 35.41 3.33
CA LEU A 262 43.61 36.41 2.38
C LEU A 262 44.55 37.62 2.32
N ASP A 263 44.73 38.21 1.12
CA ASP A 263 45.70 39.30 0.84
C ASP A 263 45.45 40.62 1.60
N VAL A 264 44.42 40.67 2.45
CA VAL A 264 44.16 41.75 3.40
C VAL A 264 44.13 41.18 4.82
N PRO A 265 45.29 41.00 5.48
CA PRO A 265 45.33 40.36 6.80
C PRO A 265 44.60 41.20 7.83
N ARG A 266 43.50 40.68 8.39
CA ARG A 266 42.72 41.37 9.43
C ARG A 266 42.95 40.76 10.80
N LEU A 267 42.78 39.44 10.91
CA LEU A 267 43.00 38.65 12.12
C LEU A 267 43.01 37.16 11.74
N ALA A 268 43.55 36.34 12.63
CA ALA A 268 43.52 34.87 12.52
C ALA A 268 42.94 34.27 13.80
N SER A 269 41.88 33.48 13.71
CA SER A 269 41.37 32.73 14.85
C SER A 269 40.94 31.32 14.47
N GLY A 270 41.23 30.34 15.32
CA GLY A 270 40.66 29.01 15.15
C GLY A 270 39.22 28.97 15.65
N ILE A 271 39.04 28.94 16.97
CA ILE A 271 37.72 28.94 17.61
C ILE A 271 37.59 30.10 18.59
N ASN A 272 36.52 30.88 18.47
CA ASN A 272 36.05 31.79 19.52
C ASN A 272 34.83 31.18 20.21
N THR A 273 34.91 30.97 21.52
CA THR A 273 33.87 30.27 22.31
C THR A 273 33.18 31.14 23.34
N ALA A 274 31.89 30.89 23.49
CA ALA A 274 31.03 31.43 24.53
C ALA A 274 29.96 30.37 24.82
N GLY A 275 29.63 30.10 26.09
CA GLY A 275 28.44 29.31 26.41
C GLY A 275 28.47 28.54 27.73
N GLN A 276 27.44 27.72 27.90
CA GLN A 276 27.25 26.82 29.04
C GLN A 276 27.21 25.36 28.59
N ASN A 277 27.75 24.44 29.40
CA ASN A 277 27.80 23.01 29.12
C ASN A 277 28.44 22.73 27.75
N LEU A 278 29.57 23.40 27.50
CA LEU A 278 30.30 23.34 26.23
C LEU A 278 31.50 22.41 26.35
N THR A 279 31.66 21.48 25.43
CA THR A 279 32.84 20.62 25.32
C THR A 279 33.60 20.94 24.03
N ILE A 280 34.88 21.28 24.15
CA ILE A 280 35.82 21.46 23.04
C ILE A 280 36.87 20.35 23.13
N ASP A 281 36.75 19.33 22.28
CA ASP A 281 37.48 18.06 22.45
C ASP A 281 38.24 17.63 21.19
N GLY A 282 39.54 17.39 21.31
CA GLY A 282 40.30 16.72 20.25
C GLY A 282 40.46 17.51 18.95
N ASN A 283 40.24 18.83 18.95
CA ASN A 283 40.46 19.68 17.77
C ASN A 283 41.96 19.91 17.53
N ILE A 284 42.35 20.14 16.27
CA ILE A 284 43.72 20.45 15.88
C ILE A 284 43.79 21.84 15.27
N PHE A 285 44.70 22.65 15.81
CA PHE A 285 45.09 23.96 15.31
C PHE A 285 46.56 23.87 14.94
N THR A 286 46.88 23.91 13.66
CA THR A 286 48.26 23.78 13.21
C THR A 286 48.55 24.63 11.99
N HIS A 287 49.84 24.85 11.69
CA HIS A 287 50.28 25.66 10.56
C HIS A 287 49.64 27.05 10.60
N GLY A 288 49.65 27.67 11.79
CA GLY A 288 49.13 29.01 12.01
C GLY A 288 50.11 30.07 11.50
N ASP A 289 50.36 30.12 10.19
CA ASP A 289 51.42 30.92 9.55
C ASP A 289 51.01 32.37 9.24
N PHE A 290 49.98 32.88 9.93
CA PHE A 290 49.44 34.23 9.74
C PHE A 290 50.52 35.32 9.84
N SER A 291 50.55 36.22 8.86
CA SER A 291 51.57 37.28 8.79
C SER A 291 51.31 38.43 9.76
N GLY A 292 50.05 38.69 10.13
CA GLY A 292 49.63 39.77 11.04
C GLY A 292 49.87 39.48 12.53
N THR A 293 49.34 40.35 13.39
CA THR A 293 49.62 40.35 14.85
C THR A 293 48.46 39.85 15.72
N ASP A 294 47.21 39.93 15.25
CA ASP A 294 46.04 39.44 16.00
C ASP A 294 45.72 38.00 15.58
N SER A 295 46.40 37.03 16.20
CA SER A 295 46.24 35.61 15.90
C SER A 295 46.04 34.77 17.16
N LYS A 296 44.97 33.97 17.22
CA LYS A 296 44.56 33.18 18.41
C LYS A 296 44.06 31.80 18.00
N ALA A 297 44.68 30.70 18.45
CA ALA A 297 44.19 29.38 18.07
C ALA A 297 42.80 29.09 18.68
N LEU A 298 42.67 29.30 20.00
CA LEU A 298 41.40 29.11 20.69
C LEU A 298 41.19 30.22 21.74
N THR A 299 40.04 30.87 21.66
CA THR A 299 39.61 31.93 22.58
C THR A 299 38.46 31.48 23.46
N VAL A 300 38.61 31.65 24.77
CA VAL A 300 37.49 31.74 25.72
C VAL A 300 37.10 33.21 25.83
N SER A 301 35.97 33.55 25.23
CA SER A 301 35.49 34.93 25.08
C SER A 301 35.16 35.57 26.45
N PRO A 302 35.03 36.91 26.52
CA PRO A 302 34.71 37.60 27.76
C PRO A 302 33.22 37.52 28.15
N ALA A 303 32.45 36.66 27.47
CA ALA A 303 31.10 36.28 27.88
C ALA A 303 31.13 35.42 29.16
N THR A 304 29.98 35.26 29.81
CA THR A 304 29.84 34.31 30.92
C THR A 304 29.98 32.88 30.39
N ASN A 305 30.97 32.13 30.89
CA ASN A 305 31.17 30.73 30.55
C ASN A 305 30.95 29.86 31.79
N SER A 306 30.15 28.80 31.66
CA SER A 306 29.88 27.89 32.78
C SER A 306 29.90 26.42 32.36
N ASN A 307 30.60 25.56 33.12
CA ASN A 307 30.76 24.14 32.77
C ASN A 307 31.33 23.95 31.35
N VAL A 308 32.47 24.59 31.08
CA VAL A 308 33.16 24.49 29.79
C VAL A 308 34.35 23.55 29.92
N PHE A 309 34.45 22.55 29.05
CA PHE A 309 35.51 21.54 29.07
C PHE A 309 36.34 21.62 27.79
N ILE A 310 37.56 22.12 27.90
CA ILE A 310 38.53 22.26 26.81
C ILE A 310 39.59 21.18 27.02
N LYS A 311 39.50 20.09 26.24
CA LYS A 311 40.33 18.91 26.47
C LYS A 311 40.86 18.23 25.22
N ASN A 312 42.00 17.55 25.36
CA ASN A 312 42.63 16.75 24.30
C ASN A 312 42.92 17.52 22.99
N ASN A 313 42.87 18.85 23.00
CA ASN A 313 43.13 19.65 21.79
C ASN A 313 44.63 19.73 21.54
N ILE A 314 45.00 19.88 20.28
CA ILE A 314 46.39 20.09 19.85
C ILE A 314 46.48 21.47 19.21
N ILE A 315 47.25 22.35 19.81
CA ILE A 315 47.66 23.63 19.25
C ILE A 315 49.16 23.52 18.98
N TYR A 316 49.54 23.51 17.71
CA TYR A 316 50.90 23.25 17.27
C TYR A 316 51.38 24.30 16.26
N ASN A 317 52.51 24.97 16.51
CA ASN A 317 53.08 25.99 15.61
C ASN A 317 52.02 27.00 15.13
N TRP A 318 51.32 27.60 16.09
CA TRP A 318 50.38 28.69 15.81
C TRP A 318 51.06 30.03 16.13
N LYS A 319 51.29 30.86 15.12
CA LYS A 319 51.90 32.18 15.31
C LYS A 319 50.89 33.10 16.00
N GLY A 320 51.21 33.63 17.19
CA GLY A 320 50.31 34.44 18.01
C GLY A 320 50.04 33.82 19.39
N PHE A 321 48.77 33.76 19.79
CA PHE A 321 48.33 33.14 21.05
C PHE A 321 47.82 31.72 20.81
N GLY A 322 48.26 30.76 21.62
CA GLY A 322 47.66 29.43 21.66
C GLY A 322 46.27 29.48 22.27
N LEU A 323 46.20 29.56 23.60
CA LEU A 323 44.96 29.75 24.36
C LEU A 323 44.83 31.22 24.78
N ASN A 324 43.72 31.85 24.43
CA ASN A 324 43.40 33.23 24.78
C ASN A 324 42.17 33.28 25.69
N ILE A 325 42.35 33.60 26.97
CA ILE A 325 41.30 33.53 27.99
C ILE A 325 41.03 34.95 28.49
N THR A 326 39.84 35.46 28.19
CA THR A 326 39.44 36.83 28.50
C THR A 326 38.20 36.86 29.38
N GLY A 327 37.98 37.93 30.15
CA GLY A 327 36.81 38.07 31.03
C GLY A 327 36.74 37.06 32.18
N SER A 328 37.89 36.62 32.70
CA SER A 328 38.00 35.49 33.63
C SER A 328 37.16 35.58 34.91
N SER A 329 36.85 36.79 35.39
CA SER A 329 35.92 36.99 36.52
C SER A 329 34.50 36.48 36.28
N LYS A 330 34.11 36.22 35.03
CA LYS A 330 32.78 35.75 34.63
C LYS A 330 32.72 34.24 34.40
N HIS A 331 33.85 33.53 34.55
CA HIS A 331 33.93 32.11 34.25
C HIS A 331 33.66 31.27 35.49
N SER A 332 32.93 30.17 35.32
CA SER A 332 32.65 29.21 36.40
C SER A 332 32.83 27.78 35.90
N ASN A 333 33.63 26.99 36.58
CA ASN A 333 33.91 25.60 36.19
C ASN A 333 34.38 25.45 34.72
N VAL A 334 35.35 26.25 34.31
CA VAL A 334 36.04 26.09 33.02
C VAL A 334 37.26 25.22 33.23
N GLN A 335 37.24 24.03 32.63
CA GLN A 335 38.24 22.99 32.76
C GLN A 335 39.10 22.96 31.50
N ILE A 336 40.39 23.23 31.62
CA ILE A 336 41.36 23.22 30.53
C ILE A 336 42.35 22.10 30.83
N THR A 337 42.12 20.92 30.26
CA THR A 337 42.87 19.73 30.64
C THR A 337 43.37 18.89 29.48
N ASP A 338 44.51 18.23 29.66
CA ASP A 338 45.01 17.23 28.68
C ASP A 338 45.26 17.82 27.26
N ASN A 339 45.47 19.14 27.15
CA ASN A 339 45.75 19.79 25.87
C ASN A 339 47.26 19.84 25.58
N TYR A 340 47.62 19.76 24.30
CA TYR A 340 48.98 20.05 23.82
C TYR A 340 49.00 21.47 23.28
N VAL A 341 49.85 22.33 23.84
CA VAL A 341 50.03 23.71 23.37
C VAL A 341 51.52 23.92 23.14
N GLN A 342 51.94 23.77 21.89
CA GLN A 342 53.34 23.69 21.52
C GLN A 342 53.66 24.61 20.33
N ASP A 343 54.73 25.40 20.44
CA ASP A 343 55.26 26.20 19.33
C ASP A 343 56.77 26.01 19.21
N ASN A 344 57.19 25.38 18.11
CA ASN A 344 58.59 25.10 17.81
C ASN A 344 59.20 26.15 16.88
N GLN A 345 58.43 27.12 16.39
CA GLN A 345 58.80 27.93 15.23
C GLN A 345 58.76 29.44 15.46
N TYR A 346 57.77 29.94 16.21
CA TYR A 346 57.46 31.38 16.21
C TYR A 346 57.78 32.12 17.50
N ALA A 347 58.14 31.40 18.56
CA ALA A 347 58.28 31.96 19.91
C ALA A 347 56.99 32.63 20.44
N SER A 348 55.83 32.10 20.02
CA SER A 348 54.47 32.53 20.32
C SER A 348 54.05 32.42 21.79
N GLN A 349 53.09 33.25 22.21
CA GLN A 349 52.48 33.06 23.53
C GLN A 349 51.65 31.78 23.55
N LEU A 350 51.89 30.89 24.51
CA LEU A 350 51.11 29.65 24.63
C LEU A 350 49.78 29.91 25.32
N ILE A 351 49.77 30.74 26.36
CA ILE A 351 48.56 31.18 27.06
C ILE A 351 48.60 32.68 27.32
N TYR A 352 47.51 33.35 26.98
CA TYR A 352 47.13 34.64 27.53
C TYR A 352 45.91 34.49 28.42
N ALA A 353 45.95 35.08 29.62
CA ALA A 353 44.84 35.13 30.54
C ALA A 353 44.71 36.51 31.20
N VAL A 354 43.49 36.86 31.61
CA VAL A 354 43.19 38.05 32.44
C VAL A 354 42.80 37.57 33.84
N SER A 355 43.18 38.29 34.91
CA SER A 355 42.80 37.96 36.28
C SER A 355 41.37 38.43 36.62
N PRO A 356 40.74 37.90 37.69
CA PRO A 356 41.15 36.74 38.49
C PRO A 356 41.00 35.43 37.73
N LEU A 357 41.84 34.43 38.04
CA LEU A 357 41.75 33.08 37.47
C LEU A 357 40.73 32.18 38.20
N THR A 358 39.95 32.74 39.13
CA THR A 358 38.91 32.03 39.87
C THR A 358 37.88 31.45 38.92
N GLY A 359 37.57 30.16 39.05
CA GLY A 359 36.63 29.45 38.16
C GLY A 359 37.29 28.75 36.96
N LEU A 360 38.59 28.97 36.74
CA LEU A 360 39.41 28.23 35.78
C LEU A 360 40.17 27.09 36.50
N ASN A 361 40.29 25.95 35.84
CA ASN A 361 41.15 24.85 36.30
C ASN A 361 42.03 24.36 35.15
N PHE A 362 43.33 24.39 35.36
CA PHE A 362 44.32 23.90 34.41
C PHE A 362 44.97 22.62 34.95
N ALA A 363 44.95 21.53 34.18
CA ALA A 363 45.53 20.27 34.62
C ALA A 363 45.98 19.36 33.47
N ARG A 364 47.14 18.72 33.61
CA ARG A 364 47.68 17.71 32.66
C ARG A 364 47.87 18.23 31.24
N ASN A 365 47.96 19.54 31.07
CA ASN A 365 48.33 20.12 29.79
C ASN A 365 49.84 19.94 29.54
N LYS A 366 50.23 20.04 28.28
CA LYS A 366 51.61 19.90 27.84
C LYS A 366 52.02 21.14 27.07
N TYR A 367 52.99 21.87 27.61
CA TYR A 367 53.45 23.14 27.07
C TYR A 367 54.88 23.02 26.57
N PHE A 368 55.13 23.60 25.41
CA PHE A 368 56.49 23.82 24.97
C PHE A 368 56.60 24.97 23.97
N ASN A 369 57.62 25.81 24.16
CA ASN A 369 58.10 26.73 23.15
C ASN A 369 59.58 27.05 23.39
N THR A 370 60.33 27.32 22.32
CA THR A 370 61.77 27.63 22.36
C THR A 370 62.15 28.86 23.21
N ALA A 371 61.21 29.75 23.51
CA ALA A 371 61.35 30.93 24.37
C ALA A 371 60.51 30.83 25.67
N PRO A 372 60.98 30.12 26.73
CA PRO A 372 60.23 29.85 27.97
C PRO A 372 59.66 31.07 28.68
N ILE A 373 60.30 32.23 28.55
CA ILE A 373 59.82 33.48 29.17
C ILE A 373 58.54 34.03 28.51
N ASN A 374 58.23 33.61 27.29
CA ASN A 374 57.11 34.10 26.51
C ASN A 374 55.85 33.22 26.62
N TRP A 375 55.90 32.10 27.35
CA TRP A 375 54.84 31.09 27.30
C TRP A 375 53.52 31.59 27.89
N PHE A 376 53.59 32.26 29.04
CA PHE A 376 52.42 32.63 29.83
C PHE A 376 52.38 34.14 30.04
N LYS A 377 51.23 34.75 29.74
CA LYS A 377 50.97 36.17 29.97
C LYS A 377 49.68 36.33 30.78
N LEU A 378 49.78 36.95 31.95
CA LEU A 378 48.66 37.26 32.84
C LEU A 378 48.57 38.78 33.03
N ASP A 379 47.43 39.38 32.70
CA ASP A 379 47.20 40.84 32.77
C ASP A 379 48.30 41.64 32.05
N ASP A 380 48.63 41.21 30.84
CA ASP A 380 49.70 41.76 30.02
C ASP A 380 51.12 41.69 30.63
N ILE A 381 51.30 40.92 31.70
CA ILE A 381 52.59 40.67 32.33
C ILE A 381 53.03 39.22 32.07
N PHE A 382 54.22 39.04 31.51
CA PHE A 382 54.80 37.71 31.32
C PHE A 382 55.07 37.03 32.66
N LYS A 383 54.84 35.72 32.72
CA LYS A 383 55.06 34.87 33.87
C LYS A 383 56.05 33.77 33.51
N THR A 384 57.03 33.57 34.37
CA THR A 384 57.85 32.35 34.35
C THR A 384 56.98 31.13 34.63
N ILE A 385 57.48 29.93 34.30
CA ILE A 385 56.78 28.67 34.59
C ILE A 385 56.43 28.56 36.09
N THR A 386 57.36 28.94 36.98
CA THR A 386 57.14 28.90 38.43
C THR A 386 56.06 29.89 38.88
N GLU A 387 56.05 31.10 38.34
CA GLU A 387 55.00 32.08 38.66
C GLU A 387 53.64 31.62 38.13
N TRP A 388 53.57 31.11 36.90
CA TRP A 388 52.34 30.59 36.30
C TRP A 388 51.76 29.43 37.10
N THR A 389 52.57 28.43 37.42
CA THR A 389 52.14 27.28 38.24
C THR A 389 51.65 27.70 39.62
N SER A 390 52.25 28.74 40.22
CA SER A 390 51.79 29.29 41.50
C SER A 390 50.47 30.04 41.40
N VAL A 391 50.22 30.81 40.35
CA VAL A 391 48.98 31.61 40.22
C VAL A 391 47.81 30.82 39.62
N GLY A 392 48.08 29.88 38.71
CA GLY A 392 47.08 29.08 38.01
C GLY A 392 46.76 27.74 38.67
N GLY A 393 47.53 27.32 39.70
CA GLY A 393 47.33 26.03 40.40
C GLY A 393 47.67 24.80 39.55
N GLU A 394 48.44 24.97 38.48
CA GLU A 394 48.65 23.97 37.43
C GLU A 394 49.78 22.98 37.77
N LEU A 395 49.55 22.08 38.73
CA LEU A 395 50.58 21.18 39.25
C LEU A 395 50.77 19.88 38.44
N GLN A 396 49.79 19.52 37.60
CA GLN A 396 49.78 18.24 36.87
C GLN A 396 50.32 18.33 35.44
N SER A 397 50.68 19.53 34.98
CA SER A 397 51.09 19.80 33.59
C SER A 397 52.60 19.64 33.40
N THR A 398 53.03 19.39 32.17
CA THR A 398 54.45 19.22 31.82
C THR A 398 54.93 20.34 30.90
N PHE A 399 56.16 20.80 31.13
CA PHE A 399 56.78 21.94 30.43
C PHE A 399 57.94 21.46 29.53
N THR A 400 57.71 20.40 28.76
CA THR A 400 58.71 19.73 27.93
C THR A 400 58.17 19.50 26.53
N GLN A 401 59.06 19.53 25.54
CA GLN A 401 58.69 19.27 24.15
C GLN A 401 58.06 17.89 24.00
N THR A 402 56.89 17.85 23.37
CA THR A 402 56.26 16.62 22.89
C THR A 402 56.75 16.31 21.49
N SER A 403 57.20 15.08 21.27
CA SER A 403 57.50 14.56 19.93
C SER A 403 56.22 14.01 19.28
N PHE A 404 55.93 14.46 18.06
CA PHE A 404 54.84 13.95 17.22
C PHE A 404 55.42 13.20 16.02
N PRO A 405 54.75 12.15 15.49
CA PRO A 405 55.29 11.34 14.40
C PRO A 405 55.63 12.11 13.11
N ASN A 406 54.71 12.97 12.66
CA ASN A 406 54.91 13.83 11.49
C ASN A 406 53.96 15.05 11.56
N PRO A 407 54.23 16.03 12.45
CA PRO A 407 53.35 17.18 12.64
C PRO A 407 53.40 18.20 11.48
N GLN A 408 54.19 17.93 10.43
CA GLN A 408 54.26 18.79 9.24
C GLN A 408 53.18 18.47 8.21
N ARG A 409 52.40 17.39 8.40
CA ARG A 409 51.28 17.06 7.52
C ARG A 409 50.24 18.17 7.48
N ASP A 410 49.85 18.53 6.27
CA ASP A 410 48.94 19.62 5.93
C ASP A 410 48.18 19.27 4.62
N ILE A 411 47.44 20.24 4.07
CA ILE A 411 46.69 20.02 2.83
C ILE A 411 47.60 19.78 1.61
N TYR A 412 48.77 20.42 1.56
CA TYR A 412 49.66 20.36 0.40
C TYR A 412 50.30 18.98 0.32
N SER A 413 50.83 18.49 1.44
CA SER A 413 51.34 17.13 1.55
C SER A 413 50.25 16.08 1.41
N TYR A 414 49.01 16.35 1.88
CA TYR A 414 47.87 15.48 1.64
C TYR A 414 47.56 15.33 0.15
N ASP A 415 47.43 16.45 -0.57
CA ASP A 415 47.16 16.46 -2.00
C ASP A 415 48.22 15.64 -2.76
N GLY A 416 49.51 15.81 -2.42
CA GLY A 416 50.57 14.95 -2.93
C GLY A 416 50.41 13.47 -2.60
N SER A 417 49.99 13.14 -1.37
CA SER A 417 49.79 11.76 -0.92
C SER A 417 48.68 11.03 -1.69
N VAL A 418 47.70 11.77 -2.24
CA VAL A 418 46.62 11.21 -3.06
C VAL A 418 46.88 11.32 -4.58
N GLY A 419 48.10 11.73 -4.97
CA GLY A 419 48.57 11.81 -6.36
C GLY A 419 48.41 13.17 -7.03
N GLY A 420 48.04 14.21 -6.27
CA GLY A 420 47.95 15.59 -6.73
C GLY A 420 49.31 16.32 -6.80
N PRO A 421 49.34 17.55 -7.35
CA PRO A 421 50.53 18.37 -7.51
C PRO A 421 51.01 19.06 -6.22
N GLN A 422 50.47 18.69 -5.06
CA GLN A 422 50.74 19.33 -3.76
C GLN A 422 50.27 20.77 -3.68
N THR A 423 49.08 21.05 -4.24
CA THR A 423 48.51 22.40 -4.21
C THR A 423 47.11 22.41 -3.61
N PHE A 424 46.81 23.47 -2.86
CA PHE A 424 45.46 23.70 -2.35
C PHE A 424 44.45 23.84 -3.50
N GLU A 425 44.82 24.56 -4.58
CA GLU A 425 43.93 24.76 -5.73
C GLU A 425 43.56 23.46 -6.44
N HIS A 426 44.48 22.48 -6.53
CA HIS A 426 44.11 21.16 -7.06
C HIS A 426 43.15 20.43 -6.12
N PHE A 427 43.47 20.35 -4.83
CA PHE A 427 42.62 19.69 -3.85
C PHE A 427 41.19 20.26 -3.85
N ILE A 428 41.05 21.59 -3.76
CA ILE A 428 39.74 22.23 -3.69
C ILE A 428 38.98 22.09 -5.02
N ALA A 429 39.66 22.09 -6.17
CA ALA A 429 39.01 21.81 -7.45
C ALA A 429 38.40 20.39 -7.49
N GLN A 430 39.12 19.39 -6.96
CA GLN A 430 38.60 18.01 -6.87
C GLN A 430 37.44 17.91 -5.89
N ALA A 431 37.54 18.55 -4.73
CA ALA A 431 36.44 18.62 -3.75
C ALA A 431 35.18 19.27 -4.35
N LYS A 432 35.33 20.34 -5.13
CA LYS A 432 34.22 21.03 -5.81
C LYS A 432 33.65 20.26 -7.01
N ASN A 433 34.39 19.29 -7.54
CA ASN A 433 33.92 18.40 -8.60
C ASN A 433 33.06 17.23 -8.07
N GLN A 434 32.95 17.06 -6.75
CA GLN A 434 32.18 15.98 -6.17
C GLN A 434 30.68 16.10 -6.50
N SER A 435 30.06 14.96 -6.82
CA SER A 435 28.62 14.79 -6.98
C SER A 435 28.19 13.36 -6.67
N LYS A 436 26.88 13.10 -6.59
CA LYS A 436 26.36 11.73 -6.41
C LYS A 436 26.79 10.74 -7.49
N TYR A 437 27.23 11.23 -8.66
CA TYR A 437 27.72 10.39 -9.77
C TYR A 437 29.24 10.46 -9.95
N VAL A 438 29.90 11.36 -9.22
CA VAL A 438 31.34 11.59 -9.26
C VAL A 438 31.78 11.79 -7.82
N TRP A 439 31.81 10.70 -7.04
CA TRP A 439 32.23 10.73 -5.64
C TRP A 439 33.63 10.16 -5.52
N ASP A 440 34.49 10.89 -4.81
CA ASP A 440 35.85 10.44 -4.51
C ASP A 440 36.13 10.73 -3.04
N SER A 441 36.17 9.65 -2.24
CA SER A 441 36.34 9.72 -0.79
C SER A 441 37.64 10.40 -0.38
N ARG A 442 38.62 10.50 -1.27
CA ARG A 442 39.90 11.20 -1.03
C ARG A 442 39.72 12.71 -0.91
N TYR A 443 38.66 13.31 -1.44
CA TYR A 443 38.47 14.77 -1.40
C TYR A 443 37.38 15.18 -0.41
N THR A 444 37.35 14.50 0.74
CA THR A 444 36.41 14.76 1.85
C THR A 444 37.15 15.34 3.05
N ALA A 445 36.45 16.09 3.92
CA ALA A 445 37.05 16.62 5.15
C ALA A 445 37.61 15.51 6.05
N GLY A 446 36.88 14.39 6.16
CA GLY A 446 37.32 13.23 6.96
C GLY A 446 38.67 12.68 6.49
N ALA A 447 38.86 12.49 5.19
CA ALA A 447 40.11 11.94 4.66
C ALA A 447 41.32 12.86 4.92
N VAL A 448 41.16 14.17 4.76
CA VAL A 448 42.21 15.16 5.07
C VAL A 448 42.47 15.20 6.58
N ASN A 449 41.41 15.24 7.39
CA ASN A 449 41.52 15.28 8.84
C ASN A 449 42.26 14.05 9.36
N ASP A 450 41.90 12.86 8.91
CA ASP A 450 42.57 11.60 9.30
C ASP A 450 44.06 11.63 8.95
N TYR A 451 44.42 12.14 7.77
CA TYR A 451 45.81 12.28 7.36
C TYR A 451 46.61 13.20 8.28
N ILE A 452 46.07 14.39 8.60
CA ILE A 452 46.70 15.38 9.49
C ILE A 452 46.78 14.84 10.92
N ARG A 453 45.69 14.25 11.43
CA ARG A 453 45.61 13.64 12.77
C ARG A 453 46.65 12.54 12.97
N ALA A 454 46.86 11.71 11.94
CA ALA A 454 47.91 10.70 11.96
C ALA A 454 49.32 11.30 12.07
N GLY A 455 49.53 12.54 11.61
CA GLY A 455 50.76 13.31 11.84
C GLY A 455 51.03 13.60 13.32
N PHE A 456 49.99 13.66 14.14
CA PHE A 456 50.06 13.84 15.59
C PHE A 456 49.98 12.51 16.38
N GLY A 457 50.06 11.37 15.70
CA GLY A 457 49.98 10.05 16.34
C GLY A 457 48.58 9.66 16.79
N LEU A 458 47.56 10.41 16.36
CA LEU A 458 46.17 10.04 16.53
C LEU A 458 45.80 9.11 15.38
N GLY A 459 45.81 7.79 15.63
CA GLY A 459 45.66 6.75 14.61
C GLY A 459 44.34 6.82 13.82
N GLY A 460 44.46 6.68 12.49
CA GLY A 460 43.43 6.81 11.45
C GLY A 460 42.36 5.72 11.41
N GLY A 461 41.50 5.67 12.42
CA GLY A 461 40.11 5.31 12.14
C GLY A 461 39.43 6.56 11.62
N ILE A 462 38.72 6.47 10.49
CA ILE A 462 37.66 7.43 10.15
C ILE A 462 36.98 7.73 11.47
N VAL A 463 37.02 8.99 11.93
CA VAL A 463 36.22 9.40 13.08
C VAL A 463 34.80 9.10 12.66
N SER A 464 34.35 7.89 13.01
CA SER A 464 33.11 7.35 12.52
C SER A 464 32.09 8.26 13.15
N PRO A 465 31.29 8.97 12.33
CA PRO A 465 30.42 9.98 12.86
C PRO A 465 29.54 9.30 13.90
N THR A 466 29.34 9.95 15.05
CA THR A 466 28.68 9.28 16.19
C THR A 466 27.35 8.72 15.72
N THR A 467 27.06 7.47 16.03
CA THR A 467 25.81 6.83 15.64
C THR A 467 25.02 6.46 16.88
N TYR A 468 23.70 6.50 16.72
CA TYR A 468 22.74 6.12 17.75
C TYR A 468 21.87 4.98 17.24
N ALA A 469 21.59 4.04 18.11
CA ALA A 469 20.75 2.90 17.83
C ALA A 469 19.27 3.26 18.03
N ILE A 470 18.43 2.92 17.06
CA ILE A 470 16.98 2.85 17.22
C ILE A 470 16.60 1.39 17.32
N SER A 471 16.27 0.97 18.54
CA SER A 471 15.85 -0.40 18.85
C SER A 471 14.37 -0.56 18.52
N VAL A 472 14.04 -1.44 17.57
CA VAL A 472 12.67 -1.57 17.03
C VAL A 472 12.03 -2.88 17.48
N SER A 473 10.76 -2.82 17.88
CA SER A 473 9.97 -4.01 18.23
C SER A 473 8.54 -3.93 17.66
N ALA A 474 8.16 -4.91 16.84
CA ALA A 474 6.78 -5.04 16.35
C ALA A 474 6.01 -6.05 17.20
N GLY A 475 4.86 -5.64 17.74
CA GLY A 475 3.91 -6.53 18.38
C GLY A 475 3.35 -7.57 17.42
N ALA A 476 2.71 -8.61 17.97
CA ALA A 476 2.08 -9.65 17.16
C ALA A 476 1.09 -9.05 16.16
N HIS A 477 1.01 -9.68 14.98
CA HIS A 477 0.06 -9.33 13.92
C HIS A 477 0.36 -8.06 13.12
N GLY A 478 1.62 -7.62 13.09
CA GLY A 478 2.13 -6.72 12.07
C GLY A 478 3.65 -6.70 12.06
N SER A 479 4.22 -5.74 11.34
CA SER A 479 5.67 -5.58 11.20
C SER A 479 6.05 -4.10 11.13
N ILE A 480 7.28 -3.79 11.53
CA ILE A 480 7.91 -2.49 11.36
C ILE A 480 9.14 -2.66 10.47
N SER A 481 9.35 -1.74 9.52
CA SER A 481 10.51 -1.73 8.62
C SER A 481 11.16 -0.34 8.58
N PRO A 482 12.49 -0.23 8.75
CA PRO A 482 13.44 -1.31 9.05
C PRO A 482 13.25 -1.89 10.47
N THR A 483 13.77 -3.10 10.73
CA THR A 483 13.65 -3.80 12.03
C THR A 483 14.67 -3.37 13.08
N SER A 484 15.58 -2.48 12.70
CA SER A 484 16.55 -1.78 13.54
C SER A 484 17.14 -0.68 12.67
N ALA A 485 17.62 0.40 13.29
CA ALA A 485 18.41 1.39 12.57
C ALA A 485 19.59 1.87 13.42
N THR A 486 20.69 2.16 12.76
CA THR A 486 21.83 2.88 13.33
C THR A 486 21.90 4.19 12.57
N VAL A 487 21.60 5.28 13.26
CA VAL A 487 21.46 6.60 12.66
C VAL A 487 22.61 7.46 13.13
N THR A 488 23.35 8.01 12.19
CA THR A 488 24.40 8.98 12.50
C THR A 488 23.79 10.21 13.19
N SER A 489 24.48 10.80 14.16
CA SER A 489 24.02 11.93 14.98
C SER A 489 23.40 13.04 14.14
N GLY A 490 22.24 13.57 14.52
CA GLY A 490 21.52 14.56 13.72
C GLY A 490 20.94 14.04 12.40
N GLY A 491 21.12 12.77 12.06
CA GLY A 491 20.47 12.09 10.96
C GLY A 491 19.02 11.77 11.27
N SER A 492 18.27 11.39 10.24
CA SER A 492 16.86 11.03 10.35
C SER A 492 16.64 9.60 9.87
N GLN A 493 15.65 8.90 10.43
CA GLN A 493 15.27 7.56 10.04
C GLN A 493 13.75 7.41 10.00
N SER A 494 13.24 6.96 8.87
CA SER A 494 11.82 6.65 8.70
C SER A 494 11.55 5.17 8.91
N PHE A 495 10.40 4.87 9.53
CA PHE A 495 9.86 3.54 9.73
C PHE A 495 8.45 3.43 9.13
N THR A 496 8.17 2.29 8.51
CA THR A 496 6.84 1.91 8.03
C THR A 496 6.27 0.81 8.92
N ILE A 497 5.05 1.01 9.40
CA ILE A 497 4.29 0.06 10.22
C ILE A 497 3.22 -0.58 9.33
N THR A 498 3.27 -1.90 9.19
CA THR A 498 2.34 -2.66 8.35
C THR A 498 1.58 -3.68 9.20
N PRO A 499 0.28 -3.47 9.47
CA PRO A 499 -0.56 -4.50 10.07
C PRO A 499 -0.74 -5.70 9.14
N ASN A 500 -0.85 -6.89 9.71
CA ASN A 500 -1.28 -8.06 8.97
C ASN A 500 -2.76 -7.92 8.57
N ALA A 501 -3.15 -8.60 7.50
CA ALA A 501 -4.54 -8.60 7.05
C ALA A 501 -5.52 -9.04 8.16
N GLY A 502 -6.57 -8.26 8.38
CA GLY A 502 -7.54 -8.46 9.47
C GLY A 502 -7.17 -7.75 10.77
N TYR A 503 -6.04 -7.03 10.79
CA TYR A 503 -5.57 -6.22 11.90
C TYR A 503 -5.37 -4.78 11.46
N GLN A 504 -5.40 -3.86 12.42
CA GLN A 504 -5.06 -2.45 12.29
C GLN A 504 -4.00 -2.08 13.32
N VAL A 505 -3.28 -0.98 13.10
CA VAL A 505 -2.40 -0.42 14.13
C VAL A 505 -3.28 -0.01 15.31
N ALA A 506 -3.00 -0.55 16.48
CA ALA A 506 -3.69 -0.15 17.71
C ALA A 506 -2.98 1.06 18.33
N ASP A 507 -1.65 1.03 18.38
CA ASP A 507 -0.83 2.16 18.85
C ASP A 507 0.63 2.01 18.40
N VAL A 508 1.38 3.11 18.45
CA VAL A 508 2.82 3.20 18.19
C VAL A 508 3.48 3.92 19.37
N PHE A 509 4.65 3.46 19.81
CA PHE A 509 5.39 4.04 20.92
C PHE A 509 6.80 4.45 20.50
N VAL A 510 7.22 5.62 20.99
CA VAL A 510 8.57 6.17 20.86
C VAL A 510 9.07 6.42 22.27
N ASP A 511 10.19 5.78 22.65
CA ASP A 511 10.76 5.90 24.00
C ASP A 511 9.75 5.59 25.13
N GLY A 512 8.88 4.62 24.86
CA GLY A 512 7.82 4.19 25.77
C GLY A 512 6.57 5.10 25.80
N GLN A 513 6.58 6.22 25.09
CA GLN A 513 5.43 7.14 25.00
C GLN A 513 4.60 6.88 23.75
N SER A 514 3.27 6.84 23.90
CA SER A 514 2.34 6.66 22.79
C SER A 514 2.37 7.87 21.85
N VAL A 515 2.48 7.61 20.55
CA VAL A 515 2.32 8.62 19.48
C VAL A 515 1.04 8.40 18.67
N GLY A 516 0.17 7.49 19.13
CA GLY A 516 -1.09 7.15 18.48
C GLY A 516 -0.97 6.13 17.35
N ALA A 517 -2.13 5.68 16.86
CA ALA A 517 -2.22 4.73 15.75
C ALA A 517 -1.81 5.39 14.43
N THR A 518 -0.55 5.23 14.04
CA THR A 518 0.00 5.67 12.75
C THR A 518 0.59 4.50 11.96
N TYR A 519 0.69 4.63 10.64
CA TYR A 519 1.27 3.63 9.73
C TYR A 519 2.72 3.94 9.34
N SER A 520 3.24 5.10 9.76
CA SER A 520 4.64 5.48 9.59
C SER A 520 5.08 6.42 10.71
N TYR A 521 6.38 6.44 10.98
CA TYR A 521 7.00 7.36 11.92
C TYR A 521 8.40 7.72 11.44
N GLN A 522 8.81 8.98 11.59
CA GLN A 522 10.17 9.42 11.29
C GLN A 522 10.81 9.97 12.56
N PHE A 523 11.94 9.38 12.94
CA PHE A 523 12.89 10.04 13.82
C PHE A 523 13.62 11.08 12.99
N SER A 524 13.67 12.32 13.46
CA SER A 524 14.48 13.37 12.88
C SER A 524 15.53 13.83 13.88
N ASN A 525 16.69 14.23 13.37
CA ASN A 525 17.79 14.73 14.19
C ASN A 525 18.10 13.82 15.41
N VAL A 526 18.42 12.56 15.14
CA VAL A 526 18.69 11.58 16.18
C VAL A 526 19.99 11.94 16.89
N THR A 527 19.92 12.37 18.15
CA THR A 527 21.09 12.74 18.97
C THR A 527 21.27 11.85 20.21
N ALA A 528 20.50 10.78 20.33
CA ALA A 528 20.60 9.77 21.38
C ALA A 528 20.03 8.43 20.87
N ASP A 529 20.31 7.34 21.58
CA ASP A 529 19.65 6.06 21.32
C ASP A 529 18.15 6.15 21.61
N HIS A 530 17.33 5.46 20.81
CA HIS A 530 15.88 5.45 20.93
C HIS A 530 15.29 4.03 20.91
N THR A 531 14.06 3.92 21.37
CA THR A 531 13.23 2.72 21.20
C THR A 531 11.97 3.05 20.39
N PHE A 532 11.59 2.14 19.49
CA PHE A 532 10.44 2.31 18.61
C PHE A 532 9.62 1.01 18.57
N SER A 533 8.32 1.09 18.86
CA SER A 533 7.47 -0.10 18.81
C SER A 533 6.06 0.17 18.34
N ALA A 534 5.36 -0.87 17.89
CA ALA A 534 3.97 -0.79 17.45
C ALA A 534 3.20 -2.02 17.90
N ILE A 535 1.93 -1.84 18.25
CA ILE A 535 1.00 -2.91 18.62
C ILE A 535 -0.21 -2.91 17.68
N PHE A 536 -0.81 -4.08 17.49
CA PHE A 536 -1.87 -4.30 16.49
C PHE A 536 -3.12 -4.89 17.13
N ALA A 537 -4.29 -4.50 16.66
CA ALA A 537 -5.59 -5.03 17.09
C ALA A 537 -6.39 -5.58 15.92
N VAL A 538 -7.25 -6.58 16.18
CA VAL A 538 -8.15 -7.14 15.17
C VAL A 538 -9.14 -6.07 14.69
N ILE A 539 -9.39 -5.98 13.39
CA ILE A 539 -10.44 -5.12 12.83
C ILE A 539 -11.80 -5.72 13.18
N PRO A 540 -12.68 -5.02 13.92
CA PRO A 540 -14.03 -5.52 14.23
C PRO A 540 -14.86 -5.67 12.96
N ILE A 541 -15.55 -6.81 12.78
CA ILE A 541 -16.50 -6.99 11.68
C ILE A 541 -17.87 -6.43 12.12
N PRO A 542 -18.50 -5.50 11.38
CA PRO A 542 -19.81 -4.99 11.71
C PRO A 542 -20.88 -6.08 11.80
N THR A 543 -21.85 -5.91 12.70
CA THR A 543 -23.06 -6.73 12.81
C THR A 543 -24.29 -5.88 12.62
N TYR A 544 -25.32 -6.43 11.99
CA TYR A 544 -26.58 -5.74 11.71
C TYR A 544 -27.77 -6.55 12.22
N MET A 545 -28.81 -5.85 12.66
CA MET A 545 -29.99 -6.46 13.28
C MET A 545 -31.13 -6.63 12.28
N ILE A 546 -31.78 -7.79 12.27
CA ILE A 546 -33.02 -8.05 11.54
C ILE A 546 -34.17 -8.21 12.52
N THR A 547 -35.23 -7.43 12.34
CA THR A 547 -36.42 -7.46 13.22
C THR A 547 -37.60 -8.11 12.49
N PRO A 548 -37.98 -9.36 12.83
CA PRO A 548 -39.12 -10.04 12.25
C PRO A 548 -40.43 -9.69 12.97
N SER A 549 -41.54 -9.65 12.22
CA SER A 549 -42.90 -9.52 12.76
C SER A 549 -43.92 -10.28 11.91
N ALA A 550 -45.01 -10.72 12.53
CA ALA A 550 -46.10 -11.46 11.88
C ALA A 550 -47.47 -10.93 12.33
N SER A 551 -48.43 -10.80 11.42
CA SER A 551 -49.83 -10.52 11.77
C SER A 551 -50.51 -11.73 12.42
N ALA A 552 -51.69 -11.53 13.01
CA ALA A 552 -52.54 -12.62 13.47
C ALA A 552 -52.85 -13.61 12.32
N GLY A 553 -52.96 -14.90 12.64
CA GLY A 553 -53.24 -15.97 11.67
C GLY A 553 -52.02 -16.76 11.18
N GLY A 554 -50.82 -16.52 11.72
CA GLY A 554 -49.61 -17.30 11.40
C GLY A 554 -48.39 -16.87 12.20
N SER A 555 -47.21 -17.37 11.83
CA SER A 555 -45.93 -17.08 12.52
C SER A 555 -44.75 -16.93 11.55
N ILE A 556 -43.74 -16.20 12.00
CA ILE A 556 -42.42 -16.08 11.38
C ILE A 556 -41.35 -16.63 12.34
N SER A 557 -40.41 -17.43 11.83
CA SER A 557 -39.33 -18.03 12.63
C SER A 557 -37.96 -17.85 11.96
N PRO A 558 -36.93 -17.33 12.67
CA PRO A 558 -36.97 -16.88 14.07
C PRO A 558 -37.89 -15.66 14.26
N SER A 559 -38.57 -15.59 15.42
CA SER A 559 -39.52 -14.52 15.77
C SER A 559 -38.90 -13.40 16.61
N ALA A 560 -37.72 -13.64 17.19
CA ALA A 560 -36.93 -12.61 17.88
C ALA A 560 -35.99 -11.89 16.91
N ALA A 561 -35.57 -10.68 17.27
CA ALA A 561 -34.56 -9.95 16.51
C ALA A 561 -33.26 -10.76 16.40
N VAL A 562 -32.69 -10.81 15.20
CA VAL A 562 -31.49 -11.59 14.89
C VAL A 562 -30.33 -10.65 14.55
N THR A 563 -29.24 -10.73 15.30
CA THR A 563 -27.98 -10.05 14.95
C THR A 563 -27.18 -10.90 13.98
N VAL A 564 -26.84 -10.34 12.82
CA VAL A 564 -26.16 -11.03 11.72
C VAL A 564 -24.90 -10.27 11.32
N THR A 565 -23.78 -10.97 11.24
CA THR A 565 -22.51 -10.38 10.78
C THR A 565 -22.63 -9.88 9.33
N GLN A 566 -21.97 -8.77 9.00
CA GLN A 566 -21.96 -8.18 7.67
C GLN A 566 -21.68 -9.22 6.57
N GLY A 567 -22.51 -9.23 5.53
CA GLY A 567 -22.40 -10.09 4.35
C GLY A 567 -22.99 -11.49 4.51
N PHE A 568 -23.49 -11.87 5.68
CA PHE A 568 -24.26 -13.11 5.86
C PHE A 568 -25.72 -12.94 5.43
N SER A 569 -26.43 -14.05 5.32
CA SER A 569 -27.84 -14.10 4.96
C SER A 569 -28.63 -14.80 6.07
N GLN A 570 -29.86 -14.38 6.32
CA GLN A 570 -30.74 -14.97 7.31
C GLN A 570 -32.01 -15.52 6.66
N LEU A 571 -32.30 -16.80 6.90
CA LEU A 571 -33.52 -17.47 6.47
C LEU A 571 -34.62 -17.29 7.51
N PHE A 572 -35.84 -17.00 7.04
CA PHE A 572 -37.07 -16.97 7.82
C PHE A 572 -38.08 -17.98 7.28
N ASN A 573 -38.68 -18.76 8.17
CA ASN A 573 -39.78 -19.67 7.88
C ASN A 573 -41.11 -18.98 8.22
N LEU A 574 -42.09 -19.08 7.32
CA LEU A 574 -43.39 -18.43 7.37
C LEU A 574 -44.47 -19.51 7.42
N THR A 575 -45.25 -19.55 8.50
CA THR A 575 -46.21 -20.64 8.74
C THR A 575 -47.60 -20.06 8.99
N PRO A 576 -48.54 -20.15 8.04
CA PRO A 576 -49.94 -19.84 8.31
C PRO A 576 -50.53 -20.80 9.35
N SER A 577 -51.45 -20.31 10.16
CA SER A 577 -52.33 -21.13 10.99
C SER A 577 -53.41 -21.79 10.13
N SER A 578 -54.04 -22.86 10.65
CA SER A 578 -55.15 -23.53 9.95
C SER A 578 -56.25 -22.53 9.56
N GLY A 579 -56.69 -22.59 8.30
CA GLY A 579 -57.70 -21.67 7.75
C GLY A 579 -57.17 -20.29 7.35
N TYR A 580 -55.84 -20.07 7.32
CA TYR A 580 -55.21 -18.84 6.85
C TYR A 580 -54.20 -19.13 5.73
N TYR A 581 -53.91 -18.13 4.89
CA TYR A 581 -52.82 -18.16 3.90
C TYR A 581 -51.94 -16.91 4.02
N ILE A 582 -50.68 -16.99 3.60
CA ILE A 582 -49.76 -15.83 3.55
C ILE A 582 -50.30 -14.85 2.50
N SER A 583 -50.64 -13.63 2.91
CA SER A 583 -51.13 -12.59 2.00
C SER A 583 -50.00 -11.69 1.50
N SER A 584 -49.01 -11.37 2.34
CA SER A 584 -47.86 -10.57 1.94
C SER A 584 -46.64 -10.82 2.83
N VAL A 585 -45.46 -10.59 2.26
CA VAL A 585 -44.19 -10.48 2.99
C VAL A 585 -43.56 -9.17 2.59
N LEU A 586 -43.11 -8.38 3.56
CA LEU A 586 -42.43 -7.11 3.35
C LEU A 586 -41.02 -7.19 3.91
N LEU A 587 -40.02 -6.75 3.14
CA LEU A 587 -38.67 -6.48 3.60
C LEU A 587 -38.48 -4.96 3.56
N ASP A 588 -38.19 -4.34 4.70
CA ASP A 588 -38.02 -2.89 4.83
C ASP A 588 -39.20 -2.08 4.25
N GLY A 589 -40.42 -2.56 4.49
CA GLY A 589 -41.66 -1.96 3.99
C GLY A 589 -41.96 -2.23 2.50
N SER A 590 -41.08 -2.90 1.77
CA SER A 590 -41.28 -3.26 0.35
C SER A 590 -41.77 -4.69 0.20
N VAL A 591 -42.77 -4.92 -0.65
CA VAL A 591 -43.33 -6.26 -0.91
C VAL A 591 -42.29 -7.16 -1.58
N VAL A 592 -42.11 -8.37 -1.06
CA VAL A 592 -41.18 -9.37 -1.57
C VAL A 592 -41.88 -10.72 -1.77
N SER A 593 -41.39 -11.52 -2.70
CA SER A 593 -41.94 -12.85 -3.02
C SER A 593 -41.27 -13.94 -2.16
N PRO A 594 -41.98 -14.60 -1.23
CA PRO A 594 -41.45 -15.77 -0.52
C PRO A 594 -41.49 -17.01 -1.42
N ASN A 595 -40.64 -18.00 -1.11
CA ASN A 595 -40.75 -19.34 -1.70
C ASN A 595 -41.84 -20.12 -0.97
N LEU A 596 -42.96 -20.38 -1.63
CA LEU A 596 -44.11 -21.11 -1.06
C LEU A 596 -44.02 -22.61 -1.36
N SER A 597 -44.48 -23.44 -0.42
CA SER A 597 -44.60 -24.89 -0.57
C SER A 597 -46.06 -25.36 -0.61
N LEU A 598 -46.29 -26.57 -1.13
CA LEU A 598 -47.58 -27.26 -1.04
C LEU A 598 -48.02 -27.32 0.44
N GLY A 599 -49.19 -26.75 0.75
CA GLY A 599 -49.68 -26.58 2.13
C GLY A 599 -49.66 -25.14 2.67
N GLY A 600 -49.19 -24.16 1.89
CA GLY A 600 -49.32 -22.72 2.21
C GLY A 600 -48.24 -22.13 3.11
N THR A 601 -47.30 -22.94 3.60
CA THR A 601 -46.08 -22.46 4.28
C THR A 601 -45.09 -21.84 3.27
N GLY A 602 -44.26 -20.91 3.74
CA GLY A 602 -43.30 -20.19 2.91
C GLY A 602 -41.95 -19.99 3.58
N THR A 603 -40.93 -19.62 2.79
CA THR A 603 -39.62 -19.19 3.31
C THR A 603 -39.14 -17.93 2.61
N TYR A 604 -38.42 -17.07 3.32
CA TYR A 604 -37.78 -15.89 2.75
C TYR A 604 -36.36 -15.71 3.33
N THR A 605 -35.38 -15.43 2.48
CA THR A 605 -33.99 -15.20 2.91
C THR A 605 -33.61 -13.74 2.69
N VAL A 606 -33.27 -13.03 3.77
CA VAL A 606 -32.61 -11.73 3.68
C VAL A 606 -31.15 -11.98 3.32
N GLN A 607 -30.72 -11.59 2.12
CA GLN A 607 -29.39 -11.94 1.59
C GLN A 607 -28.38 -10.81 1.79
N ASN A 608 -27.12 -11.17 2.01
CA ASN A 608 -25.97 -10.25 2.00
C ASN A 608 -26.17 -8.99 2.88
N ILE A 609 -26.56 -9.21 4.14
CA ILE A 609 -26.95 -8.17 5.09
C ILE A 609 -25.80 -7.16 5.29
N ASN A 610 -26.07 -5.91 4.98
CA ASN A 610 -25.10 -4.80 5.08
C ASN A 610 -25.66 -3.57 5.82
N SER A 611 -26.89 -3.68 6.32
CA SER A 611 -27.58 -2.70 7.14
C SER A 611 -28.58 -3.44 8.04
N ASN A 612 -29.20 -2.72 8.99
CA ASN A 612 -30.34 -3.28 9.73
C ASN A 612 -31.52 -3.50 8.77
N HIS A 613 -32.34 -4.52 9.04
CA HIS A 613 -33.52 -4.85 8.24
C HIS A 613 -34.75 -5.12 9.11
N THR A 614 -35.93 -4.98 8.52
CA THR A 614 -37.22 -5.40 9.09
C THR A 614 -37.89 -6.38 8.12
N ILE A 615 -38.46 -7.46 8.65
CA ILE A 615 -39.25 -8.40 7.85
C ILE A 615 -40.62 -8.60 8.48
N THR A 616 -41.67 -8.37 7.70
CA THR A 616 -43.06 -8.46 8.17
C THR A 616 -43.83 -9.44 7.31
N VAL A 617 -44.55 -10.38 7.91
CA VAL A 617 -45.45 -11.31 7.20
C VAL A 617 -46.90 -11.08 7.62
N SER A 618 -47.82 -11.08 6.65
CA SER A 618 -49.25 -10.94 6.89
C SER A 618 -50.01 -12.21 6.46
N PHE A 619 -51.08 -12.53 7.18
CA PHE A 619 -51.94 -13.69 6.94
C PHE A 619 -53.42 -13.27 6.83
N VAL A 620 -54.18 -13.93 5.94
CA VAL A 620 -55.62 -13.68 5.72
C VAL A 620 -56.41 -15.00 5.83
N GLN A 621 -57.58 -14.96 6.45
CA GLN A 621 -58.45 -16.11 6.67
C GLN A 621 -59.16 -16.54 5.38
N ILE A 622 -59.25 -17.85 5.14
CA ILE A 622 -59.98 -18.47 4.03
C ILE A 622 -61.48 -18.48 4.40
N ALA A 623 -62.32 -17.76 3.66
CA ALA A 623 -63.77 -17.72 3.88
C ALA A 623 -64.48 -19.00 3.38
N PRO A 624 -65.51 -19.52 4.09
CA PRO A 624 -66.27 -20.67 3.60
C PRO A 624 -67.23 -20.28 2.45
N PRO A 625 -67.44 -21.14 1.44
CA PRO A 625 -68.31 -20.85 0.29
C PRO A 625 -69.81 -20.96 0.63
N PRO A 626 -70.70 -20.17 -0.02
CA PRO A 626 -72.16 -20.28 0.13
C PRO A 626 -72.74 -21.51 -0.64
N PRO A 627 -73.91 -22.06 -0.23
CA PRO A 627 -74.48 -23.28 -0.84
C PRO A 627 -75.14 -23.02 -2.22
N PRO A 628 -75.02 -23.95 -3.20
CA PRO A 628 -75.58 -23.79 -4.55
C PRO A 628 -77.08 -24.21 -4.69
N PRO A 629 -77.83 -23.70 -5.69
CA PRO A 629 -79.23 -24.07 -5.97
C PRO A 629 -79.36 -25.41 -6.73
N GLN A 630 -80.44 -26.18 -6.50
CA GLN A 630 -80.73 -27.49 -7.13
C GLN A 630 -81.78 -27.42 -8.25
N GLY A 631 -81.67 -28.30 -9.26
CA GLY A 631 -82.66 -28.52 -10.34
C GLY A 631 -83.08 -30.00 -10.45
N THR A 632 -84.09 -30.34 -11.27
CA THR A 632 -84.59 -31.72 -11.46
C THR A 632 -84.49 -32.19 -12.93
N VAL A 633 -84.21 -33.49 -13.15
CA VAL A 633 -84.10 -34.19 -14.45
C VAL A 633 -85.19 -35.28 -14.54
N THR A 634 -85.85 -35.47 -15.69
CA THR A 634 -86.90 -36.50 -15.88
C THR A 634 -86.33 -37.76 -16.54
N ILE A 635 -86.64 -38.95 -16.02
CA ILE A 635 -86.26 -40.26 -16.58
C ILE A 635 -87.52 -41.01 -17.02
N ALA A 636 -87.65 -41.34 -18.30
CA ALA A 636 -88.80 -42.10 -18.83
C ALA A 636 -88.51 -43.61 -18.84
N ALA A 637 -89.25 -44.38 -18.04
CA ALA A 637 -89.08 -45.83 -17.89
C ALA A 637 -90.21 -46.64 -18.54
N SER A 638 -89.87 -47.61 -19.38
CA SER A 638 -90.85 -48.49 -20.05
C SER A 638 -90.42 -49.97 -20.07
N ALA A 639 -91.37 -50.89 -20.14
CA ALA A 639 -91.10 -52.33 -20.22
C ALA A 639 -91.93 -52.94 -21.35
N GLY A 640 -91.30 -53.80 -22.16
CA GLY A 640 -91.97 -54.61 -23.17
C GLY A 640 -92.78 -55.75 -22.55
N SER A 641 -93.54 -56.47 -23.38
CA SER A 641 -94.32 -57.64 -22.93
C SER A 641 -93.41 -58.74 -22.35
N GLY A 642 -93.80 -59.33 -21.22
CA GLY A 642 -93.05 -60.40 -20.55
C GLY A 642 -92.30 -60.00 -19.26
N GLY A 643 -92.46 -58.77 -18.77
CA GLY A 643 -91.96 -58.33 -17.46
C GLY A 643 -92.35 -56.88 -17.13
N VAL A 644 -91.79 -56.34 -16.03
CA VAL A 644 -92.05 -54.97 -15.54
C VAL A 644 -90.75 -54.24 -15.19
N ILE A 645 -90.80 -52.90 -15.23
CA ILE A 645 -89.76 -52.00 -14.70
C ILE A 645 -90.38 -51.11 -13.62
N SER A 646 -89.70 -50.92 -12.48
CA SER A 646 -90.21 -50.10 -11.36
C SER A 646 -89.12 -49.16 -10.83
N PRO A 647 -89.40 -47.85 -10.70
CA PRO A 647 -90.62 -47.15 -11.11
C PRO A 647 -90.82 -47.13 -12.65
N ASN A 648 -92.07 -47.12 -13.14
CA ASN A 648 -92.40 -46.96 -14.57
C ASN A 648 -92.86 -45.53 -14.89
N GLY A 649 -92.90 -45.19 -16.18
CA GLY A 649 -93.31 -43.86 -16.64
C GLY A 649 -92.22 -42.79 -16.41
N ASN A 650 -92.63 -41.53 -16.39
CA ASN A 650 -91.72 -40.40 -16.19
C ASN A 650 -91.41 -40.19 -14.70
N VAL A 651 -90.13 -40.24 -14.34
CA VAL A 651 -89.62 -40.16 -12.96
C VAL A 651 -88.67 -38.97 -12.82
N ASN A 652 -89.06 -37.97 -12.03
CA ASN A 652 -88.21 -36.80 -11.79
C ASN A 652 -87.16 -37.11 -10.70
N VAL A 653 -85.90 -36.74 -10.94
CA VAL A 653 -84.75 -36.98 -10.07
C VAL A 653 -83.96 -35.68 -9.90
N THR A 654 -83.66 -35.31 -8.66
CA THR A 654 -82.90 -34.07 -8.35
C THR A 654 -81.44 -34.21 -8.76
N THR A 655 -80.86 -33.16 -9.34
CA THR A 655 -79.43 -33.13 -9.70
C THR A 655 -78.56 -33.27 -8.44
N GLY A 656 -77.50 -34.07 -8.53
CA GLY A 656 -76.65 -34.46 -7.40
C GLY A 656 -77.11 -35.71 -6.62
N THR A 657 -78.20 -36.36 -7.03
CA THR A 657 -78.72 -37.60 -6.40
C THR A 657 -78.73 -38.78 -7.38
N SER A 658 -79.04 -39.97 -6.89
CA SER A 658 -79.17 -41.18 -7.71
C SER A 658 -80.58 -41.76 -7.67
N LYS A 659 -80.97 -42.49 -8.72
CA LYS A 659 -82.26 -43.19 -8.80
C LYS A 659 -82.10 -44.57 -9.42
N THR A 660 -82.59 -45.59 -8.71
CA THR A 660 -82.55 -46.99 -9.14
C THR A 660 -83.88 -47.45 -9.74
N PHE A 661 -83.81 -48.18 -10.84
CA PHE A 661 -84.90 -48.88 -11.51
C PHE A 661 -84.68 -50.38 -11.41
N THR A 662 -85.73 -51.14 -11.06
CA THR A 662 -85.70 -52.60 -10.92
C THR A 662 -86.47 -53.24 -12.08
N ILE A 663 -85.89 -54.23 -12.75
CA ILE A 663 -86.45 -54.93 -13.91
C ILE A 663 -86.74 -56.37 -13.49
N THR A 664 -88.02 -56.78 -13.57
CA THR A 664 -88.47 -58.10 -13.15
C THR A 664 -89.18 -58.82 -14.30
N PRO A 665 -88.63 -59.92 -14.84
CA PRO A 665 -89.35 -60.73 -15.83
C PRO A 665 -90.55 -61.44 -15.20
N ASN A 666 -91.63 -61.57 -15.96
CA ASN A 666 -92.78 -62.40 -15.60
C ASN A 666 -92.38 -63.88 -15.66
N SER A 667 -93.12 -64.74 -14.94
CA SER A 667 -92.88 -66.20 -14.97
C SER A 667 -92.86 -66.74 -16.42
N GLY A 668 -91.85 -67.54 -16.76
CA GLY A 668 -91.64 -68.09 -18.11
C GLY A 668 -90.85 -67.19 -19.07
N TYR A 669 -90.47 -65.98 -18.65
CA TYR A 669 -89.64 -65.05 -19.43
C TYR A 669 -88.29 -64.80 -18.72
N LYS A 670 -87.27 -64.42 -19.50
CA LYS A 670 -86.03 -63.84 -19.00
C LYS A 670 -85.84 -62.45 -19.59
N ILE A 671 -85.09 -61.60 -18.89
CA ILE A 671 -84.66 -60.31 -19.44
C ILE A 671 -83.79 -60.60 -20.67
N ASN A 672 -84.18 -60.06 -21.82
CA ASN A 672 -83.39 -60.13 -23.03
C ASN A 672 -82.27 -59.08 -22.98
N THR A 673 -82.66 -57.82 -22.78
CA THR A 673 -81.75 -56.71 -22.54
C THR A 673 -82.49 -55.52 -21.94
N VAL A 674 -81.76 -54.65 -21.25
CA VAL A 674 -82.20 -53.32 -20.83
C VAL A 674 -81.46 -52.29 -21.67
N PHE A 675 -82.16 -51.26 -22.14
CA PHE A 675 -81.61 -50.11 -22.84
C PHE A 675 -81.63 -48.89 -21.93
N VAL A 676 -80.54 -48.13 -21.89
CA VAL A 676 -80.42 -46.84 -21.22
C VAL A 676 -80.01 -45.81 -22.26
N ASP A 677 -80.80 -44.76 -22.42
CA ASP A 677 -80.62 -43.73 -23.46
C ASP A 677 -80.42 -44.31 -24.87
N GLY A 678 -81.19 -45.36 -25.17
CA GLY A 678 -81.14 -46.09 -26.44
C GLY A 678 -79.99 -47.08 -26.59
N GLN A 679 -79.06 -47.17 -25.63
CA GLN A 679 -77.93 -48.09 -25.66
C GLN A 679 -78.17 -49.32 -24.80
N SER A 680 -77.87 -50.51 -25.33
CA SER A 680 -78.05 -51.78 -24.61
C SER A 680 -77.02 -51.90 -23.48
N VAL A 681 -77.49 -52.08 -22.25
CA VAL A 681 -76.66 -52.38 -21.07
C VAL A 681 -76.72 -53.86 -20.65
N GLY A 682 -77.38 -54.70 -21.47
CA GLY A 682 -77.46 -56.15 -21.28
C GLY A 682 -78.60 -56.58 -20.35
N ALA A 683 -78.69 -57.89 -20.09
CA ALA A 683 -79.73 -58.49 -19.26
C ALA A 683 -79.45 -58.28 -17.75
N ILE A 684 -79.78 -57.09 -17.24
CA ILE A 684 -79.59 -56.70 -15.84
C ILE A 684 -80.96 -56.53 -15.13
N SER A 685 -81.05 -56.96 -13.87
CA SER A 685 -82.28 -56.86 -13.07
C SER A 685 -82.45 -55.51 -12.36
N SER A 686 -81.46 -54.62 -12.43
CA SER A 686 -81.53 -53.27 -11.88
C SER A 686 -80.55 -52.33 -12.56
N TYR A 687 -80.90 -51.05 -12.69
CA TYR A 687 -80.01 -49.99 -13.18
C TYR A 687 -80.17 -48.70 -12.34
N THR A 688 -79.06 -48.06 -11.99
CA THR A 688 -79.05 -46.82 -11.20
C THR A 688 -78.51 -45.66 -12.02
N PHE A 689 -79.32 -44.62 -12.21
CA PHE A 689 -78.84 -43.34 -12.74
C PHE A 689 -78.17 -42.53 -11.64
N MET A 690 -76.98 -42.01 -11.92
CA MET A 690 -76.32 -40.96 -11.13
C MET A 690 -76.52 -39.64 -11.88
N ILE A 691 -77.30 -38.71 -11.33
CA ILE A 691 -77.53 -37.42 -11.97
C ILE A 691 -76.51 -36.43 -11.43
N ALA A 692 -75.50 -36.10 -12.22
CA ALA A 692 -74.42 -35.19 -11.81
C ALA A 692 -74.97 -33.78 -11.44
N ALA A 693 -74.39 -33.15 -10.42
CA ALA A 693 -74.68 -31.76 -10.10
C ALA A 693 -74.09 -30.85 -11.20
N LEU A 694 -74.87 -29.88 -11.68
CA LEU A 694 -74.38 -28.88 -12.64
C LEU A 694 -73.42 -27.91 -11.94
N THR A 695 -72.11 -28.10 -12.08
CA THR A 695 -71.13 -27.01 -11.97
C THR A 695 -69.84 -27.35 -12.71
N GLY A 696 -69.40 -26.43 -13.57
CA GLY A 696 -68.07 -26.40 -14.17
C GLY A 696 -67.43 -25.02 -13.98
N ASN A 697 -66.11 -25.01 -13.79
CA ASN A 697 -65.16 -23.99 -14.27
C ASN A 697 -63.74 -24.60 -14.25
N VAL A 698 -63.02 -24.50 -15.37
CA VAL A 698 -61.61 -24.90 -15.51
C VAL A 698 -60.81 -23.66 -15.92
N THR A 699 -59.76 -23.32 -15.19
CA THR A 699 -58.77 -22.30 -15.57
C THR A 699 -57.38 -22.94 -15.64
N GLY A 700 -56.81 -23.04 -16.84
CA GLY A 700 -55.46 -23.56 -17.06
C GLY A 700 -55.11 -23.71 -18.54
N ASN A 701 -53.86 -23.41 -18.91
CA ASN A 701 -53.36 -23.47 -20.28
C ASN A 701 -53.22 -24.94 -20.73
N THR A 702 -54.05 -25.39 -21.67
CA THR A 702 -53.96 -26.76 -22.23
C THR A 702 -53.78 -26.70 -23.74
N SER A 703 -52.69 -27.28 -24.25
CA SER A 703 -52.55 -27.62 -25.67
C SER A 703 -53.17 -29.00 -25.93
N GLY A 704 -54.29 -29.05 -26.66
CA GLY A 704 -54.97 -30.29 -27.07
C GLY A 704 -56.39 -29.99 -27.60
N ASN A 705 -56.94 -30.88 -28.44
CA ASN A 705 -58.30 -30.72 -28.98
C ASN A 705 -59.35 -30.72 -27.86
N VAL A 706 -60.15 -29.65 -27.78
CA VAL A 706 -61.29 -29.55 -26.86
C VAL A 706 -62.55 -29.96 -27.62
N SER A 707 -63.20 -31.06 -27.22
CA SER A 707 -64.55 -31.40 -27.66
C SER A 707 -65.52 -31.32 -26.47
N GLY A 708 -66.43 -30.33 -26.52
CA GLY A 708 -67.46 -30.09 -25.49
C GLY A 708 -67.93 -28.63 -25.48
N ASN A 709 -69.17 -28.37 -25.01
CA ASN A 709 -69.75 -27.03 -24.97
C ASN A 709 -69.03 -26.13 -23.95
N VAL A 710 -68.46 -25.02 -24.43
CA VAL A 710 -67.80 -23.99 -23.61
C VAL A 710 -68.71 -22.76 -23.55
N SER A 711 -69.04 -22.27 -22.34
CA SER A 711 -69.75 -21.00 -22.16
C SER A 711 -69.00 -20.11 -21.17
N GLY A 712 -68.39 -19.02 -21.66
CA GLY A 712 -67.63 -18.02 -20.90
C GLY A 712 -66.65 -17.25 -21.79
N ASN A 713 -66.17 -16.08 -21.36
CA ASN A 713 -65.20 -15.26 -22.11
C ASN A 713 -63.88 -16.00 -22.29
N VAL A 714 -63.48 -16.24 -23.55
CA VAL A 714 -62.17 -16.76 -23.94
C VAL A 714 -61.29 -15.57 -24.32
N SER A 715 -60.19 -15.33 -23.58
CA SER A 715 -59.17 -14.36 -23.97
C SER A 715 -57.81 -15.06 -24.14
N GLY A 716 -57.39 -15.22 -25.39
CA GLY A 716 -56.14 -15.87 -25.79
C GLY A 716 -56.18 -16.26 -27.26
N ASN A 717 -55.04 -16.19 -27.96
CA ASN A 717 -54.96 -16.32 -29.42
C ASN A 717 -55.25 -17.77 -29.87
N THR A 718 -56.43 -18.04 -30.44
CA THR A 718 -56.81 -19.36 -31.00
C THR A 718 -56.75 -19.38 -32.52
N SER A 719 -55.98 -20.31 -33.07
CA SER A 719 -56.01 -20.71 -34.49
C SER A 719 -56.84 -22.00 -34.61
N GLY A 720 -58.02 -21.93 -35.24
CA GLY A 720 -58.90 -23.08 -35.44
C GLY A 720 -60.38 -22.72 -35.58
N ASN A 721 -61.13 -23.47 -36.38
CA ASN A 721 -62.48 -23.16 -36.88
C ASN A 721 -63.55 -23.15 -35.76
N VAL A 722 -64.37 -22.09 -35.67
CA VAL A 722 -65.48 -21.93 -34.71
C VAL A 722 -66.81 -21.86 -35.48
N THR A 723 -67.74 -22.77 -35.22
CA THR A 723 -69.13 -22.70 -35.71
C THR A 723 -70.11 -22.57 -34.54
N ASN A 724 -70.89 -21.49 -34.54
CA ASN A 724 -71.86 -21.11 -33.51
C ASN A 724 -73.29 -21.41 -33.99
N THR A 725 -74.19 -21.88 -33.10
CA THR A 725 -75.59 -21.45 -33.10
C THR A 725 -76.13 -21.32 -31.67
N ASN A 726 -76.60 -20.12 -31.34
CA ASN A 726 -77.39 -19.80 -30.14
C ASN A 726 -78.75 -20.52 -30.16
N ALA A 727 -79.16 -21.08 -29.02
CA ALA A 727 -80.58 -21.26 -28.71
C ALA A 727 -80.81 -21.23 -27.19
N THR A 728 -81.42 -20.14 -26.72
CA THR A 728 -82.07 -20.03 -25.42
C THR A 728 -83.30 -20.95 -25.40
N GLY A 729 -83.24 -22.01 -24.60
CA GLY A 729 -84.37 -22.89 -24.32
C GLY A 729 -84.01 -23.82 -23.17
N SER A 730 -84.88 -23.86 -22.15
CA SER A 730 -84.82 -24.82 -21.05
C SER A 730 -84.95 -26.23 -21.62
N GLN A 731 -83.83 -26.87 -21.95
CA GLN A 731 -83.83 -28.27 -22.35
C GLN A 731 -83.98 -29.12 -21.10
N ASN A 732 -85.17 -29.68 -20.90
CA ASN A 732 -85.36 -30.80 -19.98
C ASN A 732 -84.46 -31.94 -20.47
N ILE A 733 -83.31 -32.14 -19.81
CA ILE A 733 -82.48 -33.32 -20.02
C ILE A 733 -83.40 -34.51 -19.66
N SER A 734 -83.75 -35.31 -20.66
CA SER A 734 -84.64 -36.46 -20.49
C SER A 734 -83.84 -37.72 -20.75
N HIS A 735 -83.59 -38.51 -19.71
CA HIS A 735 -83.01 -39.85 -19.86
C HIS A 735 -84.13 -40.88 -20.11
N THR A 736 -83.81 -42.00 -20.74
CA THR A 736 -84.75 -43.11 -20.96
C THR A 736 -84.18 -44.43 -20.47
N ILE A 737 -85.03 -45.29 -19.91
CA ILE A 737 -84.69 -46.69 -19.63
C ILE A 737 -85.81 -47.60 -20.12
N SER A 738 -85.48 -48.63 -20.89
CA SER A 738 -86.47 -49.60 -21.36
C SER A 738 -85.99 -51.05 -21.24
N ALA A 739 -86.89 -51.98 -20.90
CA ALA A 739 -86.57 -53.40 -20.74
C ALA A 739 -87.30 -54.27 -21.77
N SER A 740 -86.60 -55.22 -22.39
CA SER A 740 -87.15 -56.23 -23.29
C SER A 740 -87.02 -57.62 -22.68
N PHE A 741 -88.01 -58.49 -22.93
CA PHE A 741 -88.09 -59.85 -22.38
C PHE A 741 -88.29 -60.88 -23.49
N VAL A 742 -87.75 -62.08 -23.29
CA VAL A 742 -87.93 -63.23 -24.20
C VAL A 742 -88.34 -64.49 -23.41
N PRO A 743 -89.15 -65.41 -23.98
CA PRO A 743 -89.50 -66.67 -23.32
C PRO A 743 -88.27 -67.54 -23.02
N VAL A 744 -88.28 -68.28 -21.91
CA VAL A 744 -87.22 -69.24 -21.56
C VAL A 744 -87.49 -70.58 -22.24
N THR A 745 -86.73 -70.91 -23.29
CA THR A 745 -86.69 -72.24 -23.91
C THR A 745 -85.60 -73.10 -23.27
N THR A 746 -85.97 -74.24 -22.69
CA THR A 746 -85.05 -75.21 -22.06
C THR A 746 -84.50 -76.19 -23.09
N THR A 747 -83.19 -76.13 -23.38
CA THR A 747 -82.48 -77.18 -24.09
C THR A 747 -81.15 -77.50 -23.39
N THR A 748 -81.03 -78.74 -22.96
CA THR A 748 -79.89 -79.38 -22.29
C THR A 748 -78.82 -79.80 -23.30
N THR A 749 -77.53 -79.45 -23.08
CA THR A 749 -76.37 -80.29 -23.47
C THR A 749 -75.03 -79.77 -22.90
N THR A 750 -74.50 -80.53 -21.94
CA THR A 750 -73.12 -81.05 -21.72
C THR A 750 -71.85 -80.39 -22.32
N THR A 751 -70.98 -79.95 -21.39
CA THR A 751 -69.51 -80.19 -21.22
C THR A 751 -68.53 -80.29 -22.40
N THR A 752 -67.40 -79.54 -22.36
CA THR A 752 -66.05 -80.06 -21.97
C THR A 752 -64.96 -78.96 -21.92
N ASN A 753 -64.11 -79.05 -20.91
CA ASN A 753 -62.83 -78.35 -20.77
C ASN A 753 -61.70 -79.20 -21.36
N THR A 754 -60.71 -78.59 -22.01
CA THR A 754 -59.34 -79.13 -22.13
C THR A 754 -58.29 -78.02 -22.22
N THR A 755 -57.35 -78.03 -21.28
CA THR A 755 -56.04 -77.37 -21.27
C THR A 755 -54.98 -78.23 -21.99
N ASN A 756 -53.96 -77.62 -22.61
CA ASN A 756 -52.56 -78.09 -22.56
C ASN A 756 -51.53 -77.14 -23.24
N THR A 757 -50.58 -76.67 -22.41
CA THR A 757 -49.08 -76.59 -22.59
C THR A 757 -48.47 -75.83 -23.80
N THR A 758 -47.38 -75.05 -23.70
CA THR A 758 -46.04 -75.35 -23.13
C THR A 758 -45.16 -74.10 -22.90
N ASN A 759 -44.22 -74.22 -21.96
CA ASN A 759 -43.02 -73.40 -21.72
C ASN A 759 -42.18 -73.06 -22.97
N GLN A 760 -41.67 -71.83 -23.08
CA GLN A 760 -40.24 -71.52 -23.00
C GLN A 760 -39.99 -70.02 -23.24
N THR A 761 -39.18 -69.45 -22.35
CA THR A 761 -38.55 -68.14 -22.43
C THR A 761 -37.70 -68.00 -23.69
N ASN A 762 -37.95 -66.96 -24.50
CA ASN A 762 -36.98 -66.40 -25.42
C ASN A 762 -37.07 -64.87 -25.42
N ASN A 763 -36.05 -64.27 -24.84
CA ASN A 763 -35.73 -62.86 -24.97
C ASN A 763 -35.27 -62.63 -26.42
N VAL A 764 -36.11 -61.98 -27.23
CA VAL A 764 -35.67 -61.36 -28.50
C VAL A 764 -35.84 -59.87 -28.34
N SER A 765 -34.72 -59.21 -28.09
CA SER A 765 -34.56 -57.76 -28.18
C SER A 765 -34.73 -57.33 -29.63
N THR A 766 -35.84 -56.64 -29.94
CA THR A 766 -35.98 -55.85 -31.16
C THR A 766 -35.28 -54.51 -30.96
N GLY A 767 -34.11 -54.33 -31.59
CA GLY A 767 -33.29 -53.13 -31.50
C GLY A 767 -33.98 -51.89 -32.07
N SER A 768 -33.92 -50.79 -31.30
CA SER A 768 -34.32 -49.45 -31.72
C SER A 768 -33.27 -48.86 -32.65
N ASN A 769 -33.69 -48.38 -33.83
CA ASN A 769 -32.86 -47.74 -34.84
C ASN A 769 -32.63 -46.26 -34.48
N THR A 770 -32.05 -45.99 -33.31
CA THR A 770 -31.84 -44.63 -32.80
C THR A 770 -30.63 -43.99 -33.50
N THR A 771 -30.80 -42.77 -34.04
CA THR A 771 -29.72 -41.97 -34.64
C THR A 771 -29.46 -40.74 -33.76
N TYR A 772 -28.19 -40.47 -33.46
CA TYR A 772 -27.72 -39.32 -32.68
C TYR A 772 -27.02 -38.30 -33.58
N ASN A 773 -27.14 -37.02 -33.25
CA ASN A 773 -26.61 -35.93 -34.06
C ASN A 773 -25.30 -35.39 -33.48
N ILE A 774 -24.30 -35.22 -34.35
CA ILE A 774 -23.07 -34.50 -34.04
C ILE A 774 -23.11 -33.16 -34.78
N LEU A 775 -23.11 -32.05 -34.04
CA LEU A 775 -23.04 -30.71 -34.62
C LEU A 775 -21.58 -30.30 -34.82
N ALA A 776 -21.12 -30.25 -36.07
CA ALA A 776 -19.77 -29.87 -36.46
C ALA A 776 -19.71 -28.44 -37.02
N SER A 777 -18.84 -27.59 -36.46
CA SER A 777 -18.64 -26.20 -36.92
C SER A 777 -17.18 -25.76 -36.91
N ASN A 778 -16.85 -24.69 -37.63
CA ASN A 778 -15.51 -24.11 -37.66
C ASN A 778 -15.57 -22.58 -37.74
N GLY A 779 -14.50 -21.91 -37.29
CA GLY A 779 -14.31 -20.46 -37.49
C GLY A 779 -13.86 -20.09 -38.91
N ASP A 780 -13.79 -18.80 -39.18
CA ASP A 780 -13.77 -18.16 -40.53
C ASP A 780 -12.54 -18.44 -41.42
N GLU A 781 -11.57 -19.25 -40.98
CA GLU A 781 -10.25 -19.32 -41.62
C GLU A 781 -9.86 -20.73 -42.10
N GLY A 782 -10.50 -21.80 -41.62
CA GLY A 782 -10.21 -23.19 -42.04
C GLY A 782 -11.50 -24.00 -42.19
N SER A 783 -11.42 -25.33 -42.23
CA SER A 783 -12.63 -26.16 -42.37
C SER A 783 -12.58 -27.49 -41.63
N ILE A 784 -13.76 -28.07 -41.38
CA ILE A 784 -13.96 -29.42 -40.83
C ILE A 784 -14.85 -30.22 -41.80
N ASN A 785 -14.54 -31.51 -42.03
CA ASN A 785 -15.32 -32.38 -42.92
C ASN A 785 -15.59 -33.75 -42.26
N PRO A 786 -16.85 -34.21 -42.15
CA PRO A 786 -18.10 -33.50 -42.52
C PRO A 786 -18.42 -32.30 -41.61
N SER A 787 -19.17 -31.31 -42.10
CA SER A 787 -19.62 -30.13 -41.33
C SER A 787 -21.16 -30.08 -41.20
N GLY A 788 -21.67 -29.30 -40.24
CA GLY A 788 -23.10 -29.20 -39.96
C GLY A 788 -23.61 -30.34 -39.05
N TYR A 789 -24.90 -30.67 -39.17
CA TYR A 789 -25.48 -31.79 -38.43
C TYR A 789 -25.17 -33.12 -39.13
N VAL A 790 -24.45 -33.99 -38.42
CA VAL A 790 -24.06 -35.32 -38.91
C VAL A 790 -24.75 -36.38 -38.08
N GLY A 791 -25.69 -37.12 -38.68
CA GLY A 791 -26.41 -38.20 -38.02
C GLY A 791 -25.60 -39.49 -37.97
N VAL A 792 -25.49 -40.10 -36.79
CA VAL A 792 -24.75 -41.35 -36.55
C VAL A 792 -25.67 -42.34 -35.84
N THR A 793 -25.85 -43.54 -36.40
CA THR A 793 -26.66 -44.59 -35.77
C THR A 793 -26.02 -45.04 -34.45
N ALA A 794 -26.85 -45.28 -33.43
CA ALA A 794 -26.43 -45.67 -32.09
C ALA A 794 -25.45 -46.85 -32.14
N GLY A 795 -24.27 -46.66 -31.53
CA GLY A 795 -23.20 -47.64 -31.49
C GLY A 795 -22.16 -47.56 -32.61
N GLN A 796 -22.40 -46.76 -33.65
CA GLN A 796 -21.43 -46.53 -34.73
C GLN A 796 -20.44 -45.41 -34.38
N SER A 797 -19.36 -45.32 -35.15
CA SER A 797 -18.30 -44.31 -34.98
C SER A 797 -18.28 -43.34 -36.17
N GLN A 798 -17.94 -42.08 -35.93
CA GLN A 798 -17.84 -41.04 -36.97
C GLN A 798 -16.55 -40.24 -36.82
N THR A 799 -15.81 -40.12 -37.93
CA THR A 799 -14.55 -39.37 -38.01
C THR A 799 -14.74 -38.01 -38.70
N PHE A 800 -14.04 -37.00 -38.20
CA PHE A 800 -13.97 -35.65 -38.72
C PHE A 800 -12.53 -35.29 -39.06
N THR A 801 -12.28 -34.71 -40.23
CA THR A 801 -10.97 -34.22 -40.68
C THR A 801 -10.94 -32.69 -40.61
N ILE A 802 -9.85 -32.13 -40.07
CA ILE A 802 -9.63 -30.70 -39.87
C ILE A 802 -8.58 -30.20 -40.86
N TYR A 803 -8.94 -29.19 -41.67
CA TYR A 803 -8.04 -28.54 -42.61
C TYR A 803 -7.62 -27.18 -42.06
N THR A 804 -6.32 -27.05 -41.76
CA THR A 804 -5.71 -25.80 -41.23
C THR A 804 -4.87 -25.14 -42.31
N PRO A 805 -5.13 -23.86 -42.66
CA PRO A 805 -4.33 -23.16 -43.66
C PRO A 805 -2.88 -22.90 -43.19
N PRO A 806 -1.93 -22.76 -44.13
CA PRO A 806 -0.57 -22.35 -43.82
C PRO A 806 -0.53 -21.04 -43.02
N GLY A 807 0.26 -21.02 -41.94
CA GLY A 807 0.42 -19.83 -41.08
C GLY A 807 -0.60 -19.70 -39.94
N TYR A 808 -1.52 -20.66 -39.79
CA TYR A 808 -2.49 -20.72 -38.69
C TYR A 808 -2.28 -21.96 -37.82
N THR A 809 -2.67 -21.86 -36.56
CA THR A 809 -2.78 -22.97 -35.61
C THR A 809 -4.26 -23.23 -35.34
N ASN A 810 -4.66 -24.50 -35.22
CA ASN A 810 -6.03 -24.86 -34.89
C ASN A 810 -6.17 -25.26 -33.41
N THR A 811 -7.38 -25.15 -32.87
CA THR A 811 -7.75 -25.78 -31.60
C THR A 811 -9.13 -26.40 -31.76
N VAL A 812 -9.20 -27.72 -31.61
CA VAL A 812 -10.44 -28.50 -31.74
C VAL A 812 -11.11 -28.62 -30.37
N PHE A 813 -12.41 -28.40 -30.31
CA PHE A 813 -13.23 -28.55 -29.11
C PHE A 813 -14.28 -29.61 -29.35
N VAL A 814 -14.37 -30.59 -28.46
CA VAL A 814 -15.40 -31.64 -28.48
C VAL A 814 -16.24 -31.49 -27.23
N ASP A 815 -17.55 -31.34 -27.38
CA ASP A 815 -18.51 -31.03 -26.32
C ASP A 815 -18.07 -29.85 -25.44
N ARG A 816 -17.53 -28.82 -26.13
CA ARG A 816 -17.00 -27.58 -25.55
C ARG A 816 -15.73 -27.74 -24.70
N ILE A 817 -15.08 -28.91 -24.77
CA ILE A 817 -13.79 -29.19 -24.14
C ILE A 817 -12.69 -29.18 -25.20
N SER A 818 -11.67 -28.34 -25.00
CA SER A 818 -10.51 -28.28 -25.90
C SER A 818 -9.73 -29.59 -25.89
N GLN A 819 -9.48 -30.11 -27.08
CA GLN A 819 -8.61 -31.25 -27.35
C GLN A 819 -7.24 -30.81 -27.88
N GLY A 820 -6.99 -29.49 -27.99
CA GLY A 820 -5.77 -28.94 -28.58
C GLY A 820 -5.74 -29.02 -30.11
N PRO A 821 -4.58 -28.80 -30.74
CA PRO A 821 -4.44 -28.86 -32.18
C PRO A 821 -4.56 -30.30 -32.68
N LEU A 822 -5.51 -30.57 -33.58
CA LEU A 822 -5.74 -31.89 -34.16
C LEU A 822 -6.00 -31.77 -35.67
N TRP A 823 -5.68 -32.84 -36.39
CA TRP A 823 -5.93 -32.98 -37.83
C TRP A 823 -7.12 -33.89 -38.15
N THR A 824 -7.44 -34.80 -37.22
CA THR A 824 -8.65 -35.63 -37.26
C THR A 824 -9.17 -35.87 -35.84
N TYR A 825 -10.47 -36.14 -35.70
CA TYR A 825 -11.08 -36.59 -34.45
C TYR A 825 -12.19 -37.61 -34.73
N THR A 826 -12.23 -38.72 -33.98
CA THR A 826 -13.25 -39.76 -34.16
C THR A 826 -14.07 -39.93 -32.88
N PHE A 827 -15.39 -39.75 -33.00
CA PHE A 827 -16.33 -40.21 -31.98
C PHE A 827 -16.52 -41.70 -32.16
N THR A 828 -16.22 -42.50 -31.13
CA THR A 828 -16.41 -43.95 -31.17
C THR A 828 -17.64 -44.34 -30.37
N ASN A 829 -18.40 -45.33 -30.87
CA ASN A 829 -19.60 -45.87 -30.20
C ASN A 829 -20.57 -44.77 -29.73
N VAL A 830 -21.12 -44.00 -30.67
CA VAL A 830 -21.98 -42.84 -30.38
C VAL A 830 -23.30 -43.31 -29.74
N GLN A 831 -23.59 -42.82 -28.53
CA GLN A 831 -24.79 -43.19 -27.74
C GLN A 831 -25.60 -41.96 -27.28
N SER A 832 -25.21 -40.76 -27.73
CA SER A 832 -25.85 -39.48 -27.40
C SER A 832 -25.48 -38.43 -28.45
N ASP A 833 -26.19 -37.31 -28.49
CA ASP A 833 -25.80 -36.16 -29.32
C ASP A 833 -24.49 -35.54 -28.83
N HIS A 834 -23.67 -35.06 -29.76
CA HIS A 834 -22.36 -34.46 -29.49
C HIS A 834 -22.14 -33.17 -30.31
N SER A 835 -21.05 -32.46 -30.03
CA SER A 835 -20.60 -31.31 -30.82
C SER A 835 -19.09 -31.32 -31.01
N ILE A 836 -18.62 -30.88 -32.17
CA ILE A 836 -17.22 -30.63 -32.46
C ILE A 836 -17.06 -29.26 -33.14
N SER A 837 -16.22 -28.39 -32.59
CA SER A 837 -15.99 -27.05 -33.15
C SER A 837 -14.50 -26.74 -33.22
N VAL A 838 -14.04 -26.08 -34.28
CA VAL A 838 -12.62 -25.74 -34.46
C VAL A 838 -12.43 -24.22 -34.53
N THR A 839 -11.43 -23.70 -33.81
CA THR A 839 -10.98 -22.31 -33.94
C THR A 839 -9.58 -22.23 -34.54
N PHE A 840 -9.27 -21.14 -35.25
CA PHE A 840 -7.98 -20.91 -35.90
C PHE A 840 -7.35 -19.60 -35.42
N ALA A 841 -6.06 -19.62 -35.14
CA ALA A 841 -5.29 -18.45 -34.70
C ALA A 841 -4.02 -18.28 -35.55
N LYS A 842 -3.79 -17.07 -36.06
CA LYS A 842 -2.65 -16.72 -36.91
C LYS A 842 -1.34 -16.73 -36.10
N GLY A 843 -0.34 -17.48 -36.56
CA GLY A 843 0.98 -17.50 -35.94
C GLY A 843 1.76 -16.21 -36.20
N SER A 844 2.48 -15.69 -35.21
CA SER A 844 3.40 -14.56 -35.35
C SER A 844 4.58 -14.97 -36.26
N ASN A 845 4.72 -14.33 -37.42
CA ASN A 845 5.80 -14.63 -38.37
C ASN A 845 7.18 -14.41 -37.74
N VAL A 846 7.97 -15.49 -37.66
CA VAL A 846 9.43 -15.43 -37.67
C VAL A 846 9.84 -15.44 -39.15
N SER A 847 10.38 -14.33 -39.65
CA SER A 847 11.07 -14.27 -40.94
C SER A 847 12.47 -14.88 -40.81
N GLY A 848 12.82 -15.74 -41.77
CA GLY A 848 13.98 -16.61 -41.72
C GLY A 848 15.36 -15.94 -41.72
N GLY A 849 16.28 -16.62 -41.04
CA GLY A 849 17.74 -16.48 -41.15
C GLY A 849 18.37 -17.77 -40.62
N ASN A 850 19.18 -18.43 -41.45
CA ASN A 850 19.69 -19.80 -41.27
C ASN A 850 20.52 -20.02 -39.99
N VAL A 851 20.35 -21.23 -39.44
CA VAL A 851 21.03 -21.78 -38.26
C VAL A 851 22.40 -22.34 -38.64
N THR A 852 23.45 -21.88 -37.96
CA THR A 852 24.70 -22.63 -37.73
C THR A 852 24.77 -23.05 -36.27
N VAL A 853 25.08 -24.34 -36.04
CA VAL A 853 25.06 -25.01 -34.73
C VAL A 853 26.47 -25.11 -34.16
N THR A 854 26.70 -24.65 -32.93
CA THR A 854 27.73 -25.16 -32.01
C THR A 854 27.27 -25.04 -30.53
N PRO A 855 27.68 -25.95 -29.62
CA PRO A 855 27.12 -26.13 -28.27
C PRO A 855 28.00 -25.46 -27.17
N PRO A 856 27.72 -25.64 -25.85
CA PRO A 856 26.58 -25.21 -25.02
C PRO A 856 27.02 -24.15 -23.97
N PRO A 857 26.09 -23.59 -23.18
CA PRO A 857 26.24 -23.79 -21.72
C PRO A 857 24.96 -24.34 -21.11
N VAL A 858 25.15 -25.26 -20.17
CA VAL A 858 24.09 -25.87 -19.34
C VAL A 858 23.32 -24.76 -18.62
N ILE A 859 22.06 -24.56 -19.00
CA ILE A 859 21.12 -23.74 -18.24
C ILE A 859 20.32 -24.70 -17.36
N THR A 860 20.46 -24.52 -16.06
CA THR A 860 19.65 -25.16 -15.02
C THR A 860 18.15 -24.97 -15.31
N PRO A 861 17.30 -25.98 -15.07
CA PRO A 861 15.89 -25.83 -15.33
C PRO A 861 15.31 -24.70 -14.48
N LEU A 862 14.58 -23.79 -15.12
CA LEU A 862 13.70 -22.83 -14.45
C LEU A 862 12.81 -23.58 -13.44
N PRO A 863 12.58 -23.02 -12.24
CA PRO A 863 11.83 -23.69 -11.20
C PRO A 863 10.44 -24.06 -11.70
N GLN A 864 10.15 -25.36 -11.70
CA GLN A 864 8.81 -25.92 -11.90
C GLN A 864 7.79 -25.16 -11.03
N PRO A 865 6.57 -24.86 -11.54
CA PRO A 865 5.53 -24.22 -10.74
C PRO A 865 5.26 -25.06 -9.48
N LYS A 866 5.44 -24.40 -8.33
CA LYS A 866 5.34 -24.94 -6.97
C LYS A 866 4.10 -25.84 -6.83
N ALA A 867 4.32 -27.12 -6.52
CA ALA A 867 3.27 -28.10 -6.24
C ALA A 867 2.25 -27.53 -5.23
N CYS A 868 0.97 -27.67 -5.54
CA CYS A 868 -0.14 -27.26 -4.69
C CYS A 868 -0.12 -28.03 -3.37
N THR A 869 -0.13 -27.33 -2.23
CA THR A 869 -0.16 -27.96 -0.92
C THR A 869 -1.28 -27.33 -0.09
N PHE A 870 -2.43 -28.02 0.03
CA PHE A 870 -3.45 -27.73 1.03
C PHE A 870 -3.32 -28.71 2.20
N THR A 871 -2.76 -28.24 3.30
CA THR A 871 -2.41 -29.07 4.47
C THR A 871 -3.42 -28.95 5.62
N GLY A 872 -4.40 -28.04 5.51
CA GLY A 872 -5.39 -27.77 6.57
C GLY A 872 -6.14 -29.03 7.03
N THR A 873 -6.18 -29.25 8.35
CA THR A 873 -6.87 -30.39 8.99
C THR A 873 -8.18 -29.98 9.67
N ARG A 874 -8.27 -28.73 10.14
CA ARG A 874 -9.45 -28.15 10.81
C ARG A 874 -10.48 -27.57 9.85
N ASN A 875 -11.69 -27.31 10.34
CA ASN A 875 -12.71 -26.57 9.59
C ASN A 875 -12.32 -25.09 9.47
N LEU A 876 -12.44 -24.51 8.27
CA LEU A 876 -12.24 -23.07 8.04
C LEU A 876 -13.58 -22.40 7.77
N LYS A 877 -13.78 -21.24 8.39
CA LYS A 877 -14.97 -20.40 8.29
C LYS A 877 -14.56 -18.92 8.28
N LEU A 878 -15.49 -18.02 7.94
CA LEU A 878 -15.25 -16.58 8.06
C LEU A 878 -14.70 -16.22 9.45
N GLY A 879 -13.65 -15.39 9.49
CA GLY A 879 -12.93 -15.03 10.71
C GLY A 879 -11.77 -15.97 11.06
N SER A 880 -11.64 -17.12 10.38
CA SER A 880 -10.48 -18.01 10.60
C SER A 880 -9.18 -17.33 10.18
N VAL A 881 -8.15 -17.46 11.01
CA VAL A 881 -6.79 -17.01 10.70
C VAL A 881 -5.86 -18.22 10.64
N GLY A 882 -4.96 -18.29 9.66
CA GLY A 882 -3.95 -19.34 9.59
C GLY A 882 -3.31 -19.52 8.21
N THR A 883 -2.22 -20.27 8.16
CA THR A 883 -1.52 -20.64 6.92
C THR A 883 -2.38 -21.51 6.00
N ASP A 884 -3.28 -22.31 6.58
CA ASP A 884 -4.29 -23.10 5.88
C ASP A 884 -5.31 -22.25 5.10
N VAL A 885 -5.65 -21.07 5.62
CA VAL A 885 -6.47 -20.08 4.90
C VAL A 885 -5.73 -19.50 3.70
N LYS A 886 -4.43 -19.17 3.85
CA LYS A 886 -3.61 -18.67 2.75
C LYS A 886 -3.51 -19.72 1.63
N GLN A 887 -3.27 -20.99 1.98
CA GLN A 887 -3.25 -22.11 1.03
C GLN A 887 -4.58 -22.28 0.30
N LEU A 888 -5.71 -22.15 1.01
CA LEU A 888 -7.05 -22.17 0.41
C LEU A 888 -7.22 -21.05 -0.63
N GLN A 889 -6.84 -19.82 -0.29
CA GLN A 889 -6.98 -18.68 -1.20
C GLN A 889 -6.15 -18.85 -2.48
N VAL A 890 -4.93 -19.39 -2.35
CA VAL A 890 -4.07 -19.71 -3.52
C VAL A 890 -4.79 -20.67 -4.46
N ILE A 891 -5.48 -21.68 -3.93
CA ILE A 891 -6.21 -22.66 -4.75
C ILE A 891 -7.43 -22.01 -5.41
N LEU A 892 -8.21 -21.26 -4.65
CA LEU A 892 -9.40 -20.57 -5.15
C LEU A 892 -9.06 -19.56 -6.26
N ASN A 893 -7.90 -18.91 -6.18
CA ASN A 893 -7.43 -17.90 -7.15
C ASN A 893 -6.98 -18.47 -8.49
N ARG A 894 -6.71 -19.79 -8.59
CA ARG A 894 -6.30 -20.46 -9.84
C ARG A 894 -7.41 -20.49 -10.89
N ASP A 895 -8.65 -20.38 -10.44
CA ASP A 895 -9.83 -20.53 -11.27
C ASP A 895 -10.62 -19.23 -11.25
N SER A 896 -10.86 -18.65 -12.43
CA SER A 896 -11.58 -17.38 -12.57
C SER A 896 -12.98 -17.43 -11.96
N ALA A 897 -13.64 -18.59 -11.96
CA ALA A 897 -14.96 -18.77 -11.38
C ALA A 897 -14.95 -18.79 -9.84
N THR A 898 -13.83 -19.14 -9.21
CA THR A 898 -13.71 -19.22 -7.75
C THR A 898 -12.75 -18.20 -7.17
N LYS A 899 -12.21 -17.30 -7.99
CA LYS A 899 -11.21 -16.30 -7.60
C LYS A 899 -11.66 -15.45 -6.42
N VAL A 900 -10.77 -15.22 -5.46
CA VAL A 900 -11.04 -14.47 -4.22
C VAL A 900 -11.13 -12.97 -4.50
N SER A 901 -10.15 -12.41 -5.20
CA SER A 901 -10.12 -11.00 -5.62
C SER A 901 -9.27 -10.83 -6.88
N THR A 902 -9.55 -9.82 -7.69
CA THR A 902 -8.70 -9.44 -8.84
C THR A 902 -7.55 -8.53 -8.43
N THR A 903 -7.76 -7.68 -7.43
CA THR A 903 -6.76 -6.75 -6.87
C THR A 903 -6.85 -6.70 -5.33
N GLY A 904 -5.81 -6.18 -4.67
CA GLY A 904 -5.78 -5.99 -3.21
C GLY A 904 -5.60 -7.28 -2.40
N VAL A 905 -5.80 -7.20 -1.08
CA VAL A 905 -5.66 -8.35 -0.17
C VAL A 905 -6.56 -9.51 -0.61
N GLY A 906 -5.96 -10.70 -0.76
CA GLY A 906 -6.61 -11.91 -1.24
C GLY A 906 -6.52 -12.15 -2.75
N SER A 907 -5.97 -11.23 -3.56
CA SER A 907 -5.72 -11.46 -4.99
C SER A 907 -4.53 -12.41 -5.23
N PRO A 908 -4.34 -12.96 -6.46
CA PRO A 908 -3.15 -13.75 -6.78
C PRO A 908 -1.86 -13.02 -6.36
N GLY A 909 -1.01 -13.68 -5.57
CA GLY A 909 0.25 -13.12 -5.05
C GLY A 909 0.10 -12.19 -3.83
N LYS A 910 -1.14 -11.91 -3.39
CA LYS A 910 -1.47 -11.12 -2.20
C LYS A 910 -2.41 -11.89 -1.26
N GLU A 911 -2.37 -13.22 -1.26
CA GLU A 911 -3.19 -14.06 -0.40
C GLU A 911 -2.90 -13.83 1.09
N SER A 912 -3.96 -13.70 1.88
CA SER A 912 -3.87 -13.46 3.32
C SER A 912 -4.06 -14.74 4.13
N THR A 913 -3.61 -14.72 5.37
CA THR A 913 -3.96 -15.75 6.36
C THR A 913 -5.37 -15.56 6.92
N TYR A 914 -6.09 -14.52 6.53
CA TYR A 914 -7.40 -14.17 7.07
C TYR A 914 -8.55 -14.58 6.14
N PHE A 915 -9.50 -15.35 6.69
CA PHE A 915 -10.67 -15.81 5.96
C PHE A 915 -11.74 -14.72 6.02
N GLY A 916 -11.64 -13.74 5.12
CA GLY A 916 -12.56 -12.62 5.00
C GLY A 916 -13.73 -12.88 4.04
N VAL A 917 -14.62 -11.90 3.87
CA VAL A 917 -15.87 -12.02 3.09
C VAL A 917 -15.59 -12.44 1.65
N LYS A 918 -14.50 -11.93 1.05
CA LYS A 918 -14.06 -12.33 -0.30
C LYS A 918 -13.72 -13.83 -0.39
N THR A 919 -13.03 -14.36 0.60
CA THR A 919 -12.69 -15.79 0.69
C THR A 919 -13.94 -16.64 0.90
N TYR A 920 -14.86 -16.18 1.75
CA TYR A 920 -16.15 -16.83 1.97
C TYR A 920 -16.96 -16.97 0.69
N GLN A 921 -17.11 -15.88 -0.06
CA GLN A 921 -17.82 -15.90 -1.35
C GLN A 921 -17.13 -16.78 -2.39
N ALA A 922 -15.80 -16.78 -2.42
CA ALA A 922 -15.01 -17.68 -3.26
C ALA A 922 -15.23 -19.16 -2.92
N VAL A 923 -15.32 -19.52 -1.63
CA VAL A 923 -15.63 -20.90 -1.20
C VAL A 923 -17.05 -21.30 -1.59
N ILE A 924 -18.04 -20.39 -1.53
CA ILE A 924 -19.40 -20.69 -2.00
C ILE A 924 -19.40 -20.98 -3.51
N ARG A 925 -18.72 -20.15 -4.31
CA ARG A 925 -18.57 -20.37 -5.76
C ARG A 925 -17.89 -21.70 -6.05
N PHE A 926 -16.83 -22.02 -5.29
CA PHE A 926 -16.14 -23.30 -5.37
C PHE A 926 -17.06 -24.48 -5.09
N GLN A 927 -17.79 -24.44 -3.98
CA GLN A 927 -18.71 -25.52 -3.60
C GLN A 927 -19.85 -25.71 -4.61
N ASN A 928 -20.39 -24.61 -5.16
CA ASN A 928 -21.40 -24.66 -6.20
C ASN A 928 -20.85 -25.21 -7.53
N LYS A 929 -19.62 -24.84 -7.89
CA LYS A 929 -18.93 -25.35 -9.08
C LYS A 929 -18.69 -26.86 -8.99
N TYR A 930 -18.36 -27.37 -7.80
CA TYR A 930 -18.11 -28.79 -7.53
C TYR A 930 -19.28 -29.46 -6.77
N LYS A 931 -20.53 -29.08 -7.10
CA LYS A 931 -21.74 -29.51 -6.38
C LYS A 931 -21.91 -31.03 -6.31
N ALA A 932 -21.61 -31.77 -7.38
CA ALA A 932 -21.74 -33.23 -7.41
C ALA A 932 -20.77 -33.90 -6.44
N GLN A 933 -19.57 -33.35 -6.29
CA GLN A 933 -18.47 -33.94 -5.52
C GLN A 933 -18.42 -33.46 -4.06
N VAL A 934 -18.86 -32.23 -3.78
CA VAL A 934 -18.72 -31.59 -2.47
C VAL A 934 -20.06 -31.43 -1.75
N LEU A 935 -21.12 -31.04 -2.45
CA LEU A 935 -22.41 -30.68 -1.82
C LEU A 935 -23.41 -31.85 -1.81
N THR A 936 -23.51 -32.59 -2.90
CA THR A 936 -24.44 -33.73 -3.03
C THR A 936 -24.18 -34.83 -1.99
N PRO A 937 -22.92 -35.22 -1.68
CA PRO A 937 -22.64 -36.17 -0.60
C PRO A 937 -22.98 -35.64 0.80
N ALA A 938 -23.01 -34.32 0.97
CA ALA A 938 -23.43 -33.65 2.20
C ALA A 938 -24.95 -33.42 2.28
N ARG A 939 -25.73 -33.85 1.27
CA ARG A 939 -27.16 -33.52 1.08
C ARG A 939 -27.44 -32.01 1.05
N LEU A 940 -26.47 -31.23 0.58
CA LEU A 940 -26.59 -29.78 0.41
C LEU A 940 -26.88 -29.43 -1.05
N THR A 941 -27.76 -28.46 -1.27
CA THR A 941 -28.14 -28.03 -2.62
C THR A 941 -27.41 -26.75 -3.07
N LYS A 942 -26.76 -26.03 -2.15
CA LYS A 942 -25.99 -24.80 -2.35
C LYS A 942 -24.77 -24.73 -1.41
N GLY A 943 -23.75 -23.97 -1.81
CA GLY A 943 -22.53 -23.72 -1.04
C GLY A 943 -22.81 -22.99 0.28
N THR A 944 -22.09 -23.38 1.33
CA THR A 944 -22.23 -22.86 2.71
C THR A 944 -21.07 -21.94 3.11
N GLY A 945 -20.00 -21.87 2.31
CA GLY A 945 -18.80 -21.12 2.64
C GLY A 945 -17.94 -21.72 3.76
N LEU A 946 -18.39 -22.83 4.37
CA LEU A 946 -17.65 -23.60 5.36
C LEU A 946 -16.74 -24.62 4.65
N VAL A 947 -15.44 -24.57 4.92
CA VAL A 947 -14.48 -25.56 4.42
C VAL A 947 -14.45 -26.76 5.37
N GLY A 948 -15.51 -27.56 5.29
CA GLY A 948 -15.71 -28.81 6.05
C GLY A 948 -14.91 -29.99 5.47
N SER A 949 -15.07 -31.16 6.08
CA SER A 949 -14.29 -32.37 5.74
C SER A 949 -14.37 -32.75 4.26
N LEU A 950 -15.56 -32.68 3.64
CA LEU A 950 -15.77 -32.99 2.22
C LEU A 950 -15.07 -31.99 1.29
N THR A 951 -15.18 -30.68 1.57
CA THR A 951 -14.46 -29.64 0.81
C THR A 951 -12.95 -29.80 0.95
N ARG A 952 -12.44 -30.07 2.15
CA ARG A 952 -11.00 -30.32 2.39
C ARG A 952 -10.50 -31.56 1.65
N ASN A 953 -11.26 -32.65 1.69
CA ASN A 953 -10.87 -33.90 1.02
C ASN A 953 -10.80 -33.72 -0.50
N PHE A 954 -11.73 -32.97 -1.09
CA PHE A 954 -11.70 -32.66 -2.52
C PHE A 954 -10.51 -31.76 -2.89
N LEU A 955 -10.23 -30.72 -2.08
CA LEU A 955 -9.04 -29.86 -2.25
C LEU A 955 -7.73 -30.68 -2.20
N LYS A 956 -7.62 -31.63 -1.25
CA LYS A 956 -6.44 -32.49 -1.08
C LYS A 956 -6.26 -33.52 -2.18
N LYS A 957 -7.33 -34.15 -2.65
CA LYS A 957 -7.27 -35.32 -3.56
C LYS A 957 -7.20 -34.95 -5.03
N THR A 958 -7.75 -33.81 -5.43
CA THR A 958 -8.05 -33.53 -6.85
C THR A 958 -7.38 -32.27 -7.39
N LEU A 959 -7.28 -31.21 -6.57
CA LEU A 959 -6.78 -29.90 -7.04
C LEU A 959 -5.34 -29.61 -6.65
N CYS A 960 -4.75 -30.49 -5.83
CA CYS A 960 -3.35 -30.39 -5.39
C CYS A 960 -2.42 -31.51 -5.86
N LYS A 961 -2.83 -32.29 -6.87
CA LYS A 961 -1.96 -33.23 -7.58
C LYS A 961 -1.49 -32.65 -8.90
#